data_AF-X6JSP7-F1
#
_entry.id   AF-X6JSP7-F1
#
_cell.length_a   1.000
_cell.length_b   1.000
_cell.length_c   1.000
_cell.angle_alpha   90.00
_cell.angle_beta   90.00
_cell.angle_gamma   90.00
#
_symmetry.space_group_name_H-M   'P 1'
#
loop_
_entity.id
_entity.type
_entity.pdbx_description
1 polymer ?
#
loop_
_entity_poly.entity_id
_entity_poly.type
_entity_poly.pdbx_seq_one_letter_code
_entity_poly.pdbx_strand_id
1 'polypeptide(L)'
;MLHLSVDRRIAELHRAGILDQSIIDVLIPHGRPHDFESFLYDYKTFVGQDNGSHADARMDSLIKDFAAFYNSMGGYIISLFDTNHTDSSVYNFLSNNDQLNQRLSSFIGKNIGVRIFVTAGAVDNVKRDIILTFVPKRPINEKPRPFIKNGFNYGAPDKPKFVFAKGGLYCRYEHECKPANEDIELLNFLYSDRDNSNALQVGAKTENNLPPKDPSLIQFVGRKGYLEALWNWITEARRPMKVLTAAGGLGKTTVAYEFATQLLDRPGAGLEKIVWLSGKKITFAPLLGKLVPTTRCDFENIDDLLDNFLIQVGFTEDEVRIASDREEKISKCIEAFSTISILLIIDDVDSLPKEEQNDLYSVISQIIISANVQNDNSRVLFTSRLELLTGREQRIGMSGFEGGDFVEYLEVNLAYLIEDPGQAKQIRLNRDKLLAASAGSPIFITSIIRLVSLGHELGRAVSDWRGKNGEQIRSFAFEKEIDQLSATQKEILFAMQLLSRARTDEVKEICEITSVELEQDLATLKNYHLYATKGDPVAGTILEVPEPIRLMHDITQNKLPEARRKHIERACISARKNNEDPARRIALIVSQTVRHWKAQNYEVAESYLSKEISKYNKTGDLYCLRGRTRMSVRGRKPSEIERDFESADKYGCNAFDLLKYWYMLKIRNKDWRGLFNLHVRKKDTAQFFPIFNCCHVFAAVKIADRTLETERASKGSGVDDAIKYYTQALQLADGYITDRQAMGYFHNLRCLMHEAATGAVNAIQMQESSDRKDLDVFRLVVKCLKYQFAPSYFLRIGLKAAESWAKKVGAKHERNSVSDELLQIKRYLAAQPYQRTRLMAECDRVTKIVMG
;
A
#
# COMPACT_ATOMS: atom_id res chain seq x y z
N MET A 1 -7.75 -13.79 -30.42
CA MET A 1 -7.36 -15.12 -30.95
C MET A 1 -5.91 -15.14 -31.45
N LEU A 2 -5.50 -14.27 -32.39
CA LEU A 2 -4.12 -14.20 -32.91
C LEU A 2 -3.04 -14.02 -31.81
N HIS A 3 -3.30 -13.17 -30.81
CA HIS A 3 -2.38 -12.94 -29.68
C HIS A 3 -2.04 -14.23 -28.91
N LEU A 4 -3.05 -15.03 -28.55
CA LEU A 4 -2.88 -16.24 -27.75
C LEU A 4 -2.12 -17.35 -28.50
N SER A 5 -2.27 -17.43 -29.83
CA SER A 5 -1.50 -18.39 -30.64
C SER A 5 -0.03 -18.00 -30.76
N VAL A 6 0.27 -16.71 -30.86
CA VAL A 6 1.65 -16.19 -30.88
C VAL A 6 2.32 -16.47 -29.54
N ASP A 7 1.66 -16.13 -28.42
CA ASP A 7 2.21 -16.37 -27.08
C ASP A 7 2.53 -17.85 -26.81
N ARG A 8 1.62 -18.77 -27.17
CA ARG A 8 1.85 -20.21 -27.00
C ARG A 8 3.07 -20.67 -27.78
N ARG A 9 3.18 -20.24 -29.04
CA ARG A 9 4.31 -20.62 -29.90
C ARG A 9 5.63 -20.07 -29.36
N ILE A 10 5.64 -18.83 -28.89
CA ILE A 10 6.84 -18.23 -28.29
C ILE A 10 7.20 -18.91 -26.97
N ALA A 11 6.23 -19.30 -26.15
CA ALA A 11 6.47 -20.06 -24.92
C ALA A 11 7.14 -21.42 -25.21
N GLU A 12 6.68 -22.14 -26.24
CA GLU A 12 7.29 -23.42 -26.67
C GLU A 12 8.74 -23.24 -27.11
N LEU A 13 8.99 -22.24 -27.97
CA LEU A 13 10.33 -21.96 -28.49
C LEU A 13 11.28 -21.49 -27.38
N HIS A 14 10.78 -20.70 -26.44
CA HIS A 14 11.53 -20.25 -25.25
C HIS A 14 11.93 -21.42 -24.35
N ARG A 15 10.98 -22.33 -24.05
CA ARG A 15 11.27 -23.54 -23.26
C ARG A 15 12.29 -24.46 -23.93
N ALA A 16 12.26 -24.55 -25.25
CA ALA A 16 13.26 -25.29 -26.01
C ALA A 16 14.60 -24.56 -26.14
N GLY A 17 14.71 -23.33 -25.61
CA GLY A 17 15.93 -22.53 -25.65
C GLY A 17 16.33 -22.07 -27.05
N ILE A 18 15.39 -22.05 -27.99
CA ILE A 18 15.61 -21.69 -29.39
C ILE A 18 15.95 -20.21 -29.49
N LEU A 19 16.94 -19.89 -30.31
CA LEU A 19 17.41 -18.54 -30.54
C LEU A 19 17.92 -18.43 -31.98
N ASP A 20 16.98 -18.35 -32.92
CA ASP A 20 17.25 -18.31 -34.36
C ASP A 20 16.14 -17.56 -35.12
N GLN A 21 16.17 -17.66 -36.44
CA GLN A 21 15.23 -17.02 -37.37
C GLN A 21 13.76 -17.42 -37.13
N SER A 22 13.48 -18.61 -36.60
CA SER A 22 12.11 -19.07 -36.38
C SER A 22 11.31 -18.20 -35.41
N ILE A 23 11.99 -17.58 -34.44
CA ILE A 23 11.38 -16.61 -33.51
C ILE A 23 10.97 -15.34 -34.24
N ILE A 24 11.84 -14.87 -35.14
CA ILE A 24 11.62 -13.66 -35.93
C ILE A 24 10.44 -13.88 -36.87
N ASP A 25 10.31 -15.05 -37.48
CA ASP A 25 9.19 -15.36 -38.38
C ASP A 25 7.84 -15.35 -37.65
N VAL A 26 7.83 -15.73 -36.36
CA VAL A 26 6.63 -15.69 -35.50
C VAL A 26 6.30 -14.28 -35.02
N LEU A 27 7.31 -13.50 -34.61
CA LEU A 27 7.12 -12.16 -34.02
C LEU A 27 7.10 -11.04 -35.05
N ILE A 28 7.61 -11.28 -36.25
CA ILE A 28 7.66 -10.34 -37.38
C ILE A 28 7.13 -11.05 -38.65
N PRO A 29 5.87 -11.55 -38.63
CA PRO A 29 5.33 -12.26 -39.77
C PRO A 29 5.28 -11.36 -41.00
N HIS A 30 5.73 -11.88 -42.15
CA HIS A 30 5.80 -11.14 -43.42
C HIS A 30 6.60 -9.83 -43.32
N GLY A 31 7.62 -9.78 -42.46
CA GLY A 31 8.45 -8.59 -42.28
C GLY A 31 7.75 -7.47 -41.52
N ARG A 32 6.69 -7.73 -40.75
CA ARG A 32 6.01 -6.73 -39.91
C ARG A 32 5.83 -7.20 -38.47
N PRO A 33 6.33 -6.46 -37.46
CA PRO A 33 6.08 -6.79 -36.06
C PRO A 33 4.59 -6.73 -35.70
N HIS A 34 4.17 -7.53 -34.72
CA HIS A 34 2.84 -7.39 -34.11
C HIS A 34 2.66 -6.00 -33.46
N ASP A 35 1.43 -5.48 -33.31
CA ASP A 35 1.14 -4.22 -32.58
C ASP A 35 0.87 -4.42 -31.09
N PHE A 36 1.14 -5.62 -30.59
CA PHE A 36 0.91 -5.98 -29.22
C PHE A 36 2.12 -6.73 -28.69
N GLU A 37 2.31 -6.63 -27.40
CA GLU A 37 3.36 -7.29 -26.65
C GLU A 37 2.76 -8.12 -25.53
N SER A 38 3.59 -8.99 -24.95
CA SER A 38 3.16 -9.86 -23.87
C SER A 38 4.25 -10.02 -22.81
N PHE A 39 3.97 -10.92 -21.87
CA PHE A 39 4.92 -11.35 -20.84
C PHE A 39 6.21 -11.92 -21.42
N LEU A 40 6.16 -12.47 -22.65
CA LEU A 40 7.23 -13.29 -23.23
C LEU A 40 8.03 -12.56 -24.31
N TYR A 41 7.58 -11.40 -24.78
CA TYR A 41 8.35 -10.64 -25.75
C TYR A 41 8.09 -9.13 -25.73
N ASP A 42 9.07 -8.39 -26.22
CA ASP A 42 9.09 -6.93 -26.28
C ASP A 42 9.85 -6.47 -27.54
N TYR A 43 9.38 -5.39 -28.18
CA TYR A 43 10.05 -4.77 -29.32
C TYR A 43 10.73 -3.44 -28.94
N LYS A 44 12.04 -3.37 -29.20
CA LYS A 44 12.86 -2.18 -29.01
C LYS A 44 13.30 -1.68 -30.39
N THR A 45 13.06 -0.42 -30.71
CA THR A 45 13.51 0.17 -31.98
C THR A 45 14.55 1.25 -31.70
N PHE A 46 15.70 1.15 -32.36
CA PHE A 46 16.82 2.06 -32.24
C PHE A 46 17.07 2.74 -33.59
N VAL A 47 17.03 4.07 -33.59
CA VAL A 47 17.17 4.92 -34.77
C VAL A 47 18.30 5.91 -34.51
N GLY A 48 19.33 5.91 -35.36
CA GLY A 48 20.48 6.82 -35.28
C GLY A 48 21.62 6.38 -34.34
N GLN A 49 22.57 7.30 -34.11
CA GLN A 49 23.74 7.09 -33.24
C GLN A 49 23.40 7.43 -31.77
N ASP A 50 23.78 6.56 -30.83
CA ASP A 50 23.63 6.75 -29.38
C ASP A 50 25.01 6.85 -28.72
N ASN A 51 25.39 8.05 -28.26
CA ASN A 51 26.70 8.33 -27.63
C ASN A 51 26.55 8.96 -26.23
N GLY A 52 27.53 8.71 -25.36
CA GLY A 52 27.64 9.32 -24.02
C GLY A 52 26.51 8.92 -23.04
N SER A 53 26.07 9.87 -22.21
CA SER A 53 25.12 9.62 -21.11
C SER A 53 23.75 9.09 -21.55
N HIS A 54 23.32 9.41 -22.77
CA HIS A 54 22.04 8.91 -23.32
C HIS A 54 22.13 7.42 -23.66
N ALA A 55 23.29 6.96 -24.11
CA ALA A 55 23.55 5.54 -24.33
C ALA A 55 23.54 4.78 -22.99
N ASP A 56 24.15 5.33 -21.95
CA ASP A 56 24.15 4.70 -20.62
C ASP A 56 22.75 4.58 -20.01
N ALA A 57 21.92 5.62 -20.10
CA ALA A 57 20.54 5.56 -19.64
C ALA A 57 19.71 4.51 -20.40
N ARG A 58 19.92 4.38 -21.72
CA ARG A 58 19.25 3.35 -22.56
C ARG A 58 19.74 1.94 -22.23
N MET A 59 21.05 1.74 -22.10
CA MET A 59 21.63 0.46 -21.67
C MET A 59 21.07 0.04 -20.32
N ASP A 60 21.01 0.96 -19.34
CA ASP A 60 20.45 0.66 -18.03
C ASP A 60 18.95 0.37 -18.10
N SER A 61 18.20 1.02 -18.99
CA SER A 61 16.79 0.65 -19.20
C SER A 61 16.63 -0.74 -19.82
N LEU A 62 17.54 -1.17 -20.70
CA LEU A 62 17.58 -2.55 -21.20
C LEU A 62 17.96 -3.53 -20.09
N ILE A 63 18.93 -3.19 -19.23
CA ILE A 63 19.28 -3.97 -18.04
C ILE A 63 18.06 -4.15 -17.13
N LYS A 64 17.25 -3.10 -16.94
CA LYS A 64 15.97 -3.16 -16.22
C LYS A 64 15.01 -4.16 -16.86
N ASP A 65 14.86 -4.09 -18.17
CA ASP A 65 13.98 -4.99 -18.91
C ASP A 65 14.47 -6.44 -18.82
N PHE A 66 15.77 -6.71 -19.01
CA PHE A 66 16.35 -8.06 -18.86
C PHE A 66 16.13 -8.63 -17.45
N ALA A 67 16.35 -7.82 -16.41
CA ALA A 67 16.09 -8.24 -15.03
C ALA A 67 14.59 -8.53 -14.79
N ALA A 68 13.71 -7.69 -15.32
CA ALA A 68 12.26 -7.87 -15.22
C ALA A 68 11.77 -9.14 -15.93
N PHE A 69 12.26 -9.40 -17.15
CA PHE A 69 11.99 -10.63 -17.90
C PHE A 69 12.50 -11.86 -17.14
N TYR A 70 13.75 -11.84 -16.69
CA TYR A 70 14.36 -12.94 -15.95
C TYR A 70 13.58 -13.28 -14.67
N ASN A 71 13.25 -12.26 -13.87
CA ASN A 71 12.49 -12.43 -12.63
C ASN A 71 11.10 -13.05 -12.88
N SER A 72 10.52 -12.77 -14.05
CA SER A 72 9.20 -13.20 -14.48
C SER A 72 9.28 -14.52 -15.28
N MET A 73 8.77 -14.55 -16.51
CA MET A 73 8.66 -15.78 -17.31
C MET A 73 9.87 -16.05 -18.22
N GLY A 74 10.90 -15.18 -18.20
CA GLY A 74 11.86 -15.10 -19.30
C GLY A 74 11.19 -14.58 -20.58
N GLY A 75 11.90 -14.62 -21.70
CA GLY A 75 11.33 -14.29 -23.01
C GLY A 75 12.35 -13.79 -24.01
N TYR A 76 11.87 -13.06 -25.00
CA TYR A 76 12.66 -12.50 -26.09
C TYR A 76 12.50 -10.99 -26.18
N ILE A 77 13.61 -10.27 -26.24
CA ILE A 77 13.58 -8.84 -26.58
C ILE A 77 14.13 -8.69 -28.00
N ILE A 78 13.32 -8.15 -28.91
CA ILE A 78 13.73 -7.90 -30.29
C ILE A 78 14.18 -6.45 -30.40
N SER A 79 15.46 -6.26 -30.66
CA SER A 79 16.05 -4.94 -30.88
C SER A 79 16.28 -4.72 -32.38
N LEU A 80 15.61 -3.72 -32.94
CA LEU A 80 15.66 -3.36 -34.35
C LEU A 80 16.53 -2.13 -34.55
N PHE A 81 17.60 -2.25 -35.33
CA PHE A 81 18.55 -1.18 -35.66
C PHE A 81 18.50 -0.82 -37.13
N ASP A 82 18.66 0.46 -37.45
CA ASP A 82 18.90 0.89 -38.83
C ASP A 82 20.31 0.49 -39.30
N THR A 83 20.56 0.46 -40.62
CA THR A 83 21.84 0.00 -41.20
C THR A 83 23.07 0.89 -40.87
N ASN A 84 22.88 2.08 -40.30
CA ASN A 84 23.95 3.03 -39.96
C ASN A 84 24.25 3.03 -38.44
N HIS A 85 24.49 1.85 -37.86
CA HIS A 85 24.64 1.67 -36.40
C HIS A 85 26.10 1.38 -35.97
N THR A 86 27.09 1.44 -36.86
CA THR A 86 28.49 1.02 -36.61
C THR A 86 29.16 1.74 -35.44
N ASP A 87 28.73 2.97 -35.10
CA ASP A 87 29.24 3.75 -33.95
C ASP A 87 28.29 3.73 -32.74
N SER A 88 27.19 2.97 -32.78
CA SER A 88 26.21 2.95 -31.68
C SER A 88 26.75 2.17 -30.49
N SER A 89 26.91 2.88 -29.37
CA SER A 89 27.33 2.24 -28.11
C SER A 89 26.30 1.19 -27.65
N VAL A 90 25.01 1.41 -27.92
CA VAL A 90 23.93 0.47 -27.57
C VAL A 90 23.94 -0.76 -28.47
N TYR A 91 24.21 -0.59 -29.77
CA TYR A 91 24.38 -1.73 -30.68
C TYR A 91 25.57 -2.57 -30.24
N ASN A 92 26.74 -1.96 -30.02
CA ASN A 92 27.96 -2.66 -29.58
C ASN A 92 27.74 -3.40 -28.26
N PHE A 93 26.98 -2.81 -27.33
CA PHE A 93 26.57 -3.44 -26.08
C PHE A 93 25.64 -4.64 -26.30
N LEU A 94 24.64 -4.54 -27.18
CA LEU A 94 23.66 -5.61 -27.45
C LEU A 94 24.18 -6.69 -28.41
N SER A 95 25.20 -6.39 -29.22
CA SER A 95 25.85 -7.33 -30.14
C SER A 95 27.02 -8.08 -29.48
N ASN A 96 27.44 -7.67 -28.28
CA ASN A 96 28.49 -8.32 -27.50
C ASN A 96 27.91 -9.02 -26.27
N ASN A 97 27.77 -10.35 -26.36
CA ASN A 97 27.14 -11.15 -25.32
C ASN A 97 27.91 -11.09 -23.97
N ASP A 98 29.24 -11.01 -24.02
CA ASP A 98 30.08 -10.98 -22.81
C ASP A 98 29.95 -9.64 -22.08
N GLN A 99 30.01 -8.53 -22.83
CA GLN A 99 29.85 -7.19 -22.27
C GLN A 99 28.45 -7.01 -21.65
N LEU A 100 27.41 -7.52 -22.32
CA LEU A 100 26.05 -7.50 -21.83
C LEU A 100 25.92 -8.22 -20.48
N ASN A 101 26.37 -9.47 -20.41
CA ASN A 101 26.28 -10.27 -19.20
C ASN A 101 27.17 -9.72 -18.07
N GLN A 102 28.33 -9.13 -18.40
CA GLN A 102 29.19 -8.47 -17.41
C GLN A 102 28.53 -7.22 -16.82
N ARG A 103 27.95 -6.34 -17.64
CA ARG A 103 27.24 -5.14 -17.14
C ARG A 103 26.02 -5.57 -16.32
N LEU A 104 25.22 -6.51 -16.82
CA LEU A 104 24.03 -7.02 -16.13
C LEU A 104 24.38 -7.61 -14.76
N SER A 105 25.36 -8.53 -14.70
CA SER A 105 25.79 -9.13 -13.44
C SER A 105 26.32 -8.11 -12.43
N SER A 106 26.92 -7.01 -12.89
CA SER A 106 27.34 -5.91 -12.01
C SER A 106 26.17 -5.17 -11.33
N PHE A 107 24.96 -5.26 -11.88
CA PHE A 107 23.74 -4.62 -11.37
C PHE A 107 22.83 -5.55 -10.56
N ILE A 108 22.83 -6.86 -10.86
CA ILE A 108 21.97 -7.85 -10.17
C ILE A 108 22.76 -8.88 -9.35
N GLY A 109 24.09 -8.80 -9.33
CA GLY A 109 24.98 -9.64 -8.53
C GLY A 109 25.18 -11.08 -9.05
N LYS A 110 24.62 -11.43 -10.22
CA LYS A 110 24.76 -12.77 -10.83
C LYS A 110 24.69 -12.69 -12.35
N ASN A 111 25.46 -13.53 -13.04
CA ASN A 111 25.30 -13.75 -14.47
C ASN A 111 24.10 -14.67 -14.70
N ILE A 112 23.06 -14.15 -15.36
CA ILE A 112 21.83 -14.90 -15.63
C ILE A 112 21.83 -15.60 -17.00
N GLY A 113 22.90 -15.47 -17.81
CA GLY A 113 23.04 -16.21 -19.06
C GLY A 113 22.13 -15.72 -20.19
N VAL A 114 22.03 -14.39 -20.37
CA VAL A 114 21.38 -13.83 -21.56
C VAL A 114 22.16 -14.25 -22.80
N ARG A 115 21.47 -14.54 -23.91
CA ARG A 115 22.08 -14.92 -25.20
C ARG A 115 21.52 -14.05 -26.31
N ILE A 116 22.32 -13.83 -27.36
CA ILE A 116 21.97 -12.96 -28.48
C ILE A 116 22.08 -13.70 -29.81
N PHE A 117 21.21 -13.36 -30.76
CA PHE A 117 21.29 -13.76 -32.15
C PHE A 117 21.13 -12.53 -33.02
N VAL A 118 22.07 -12.32 -33.94
CA VAL A 118 22.12 -11.15 -34.80
C VAL A 118 21.86 -11.61 -36.24
N THR A 119 20.89 -10.98 -36.88
CA THR A 119 20.59 -11.18 -38.30
C THR A 119 20.17 -9.87 -38.94
N ALA A 120 20.00 -9.84 -40.26
CA ALA A 120 19.46 -8.70 -40.97
C ALA A 120 18.23 -9.12 -41.77
N GLY A 121 17.21 -8.28 -41.79
CA GLY A 121 15.95 -8.58 -42.47
C GLY A 121 15.22 -7.34 -42.94
N ALA A 122 14.27 -7.52 -43.87
CA ALA A 122 13.34 -6.46 -44.25
C ALA A 122 12.22 -6.39 -43.20
N VAL A 123 12.24 -5.35 -42.37
CA VAL A 123 11.20 -5.06 -41.37
C VAL A 123 10.53 -3.74 -41.73
N ASP A 124 9.22 -3.77 -41.89
CA ASP A 124 8.42 -2.65 -42.43
C ASP A 124 8.97 -2.12 -43.76
N ASN A 125 9.40 -3.03 -44.64
CA ASN A 125 10.06 -2.77 -45.93
C ASN A 125 11.41 -2.03 -45.85
N VAL A 126 12.01 -1.94 -44.66
CA VAL A 126 13.34 -1.34 -44.43
C VAL A 126 14.31 -2.44 -44.03
N LYS A 127 15.51 -2.46 -44.64
CA LYS A 127 16.57 -3.35 -44.19
C LYS A 127 17.01 -2.90 -42.80
N ARG A 128 16.88 -3.78 -41.81
CA ARG A 128 17.26 -3.55 -40.42
C ARG A 128 18.13 -4.68 -39.92
N ASP A 129 19.04 -4.33 -39.03
CA ASP A 129 19.73 -5.31 -38.20
C ASP A 129 18.83 -5.65 -37.02
N ILE A 130 18.65 -6.94 -36.80
CA ILE A 130 17.75 -7.51 -35.82
C ILE A 130 18.63 -8.24 -34.81
N ILE A 131 18.69 -7.70 -33.59
CA ILE A 131 19.28 -8.40 -32.45
C ILE A 131 18.14 -9.01 -31.65
N LEU A 132 18.05 -10.33 -31.69
CA LEU A 132 17.17 -11.11 -30.86
C LEU A 132 17.89 -11.48 -29.57
N THR A 133 17.40 -10.98 -28.44
CA THR A 133 17.95 -11.29 -27.12
C THR A 133 17.07 -12.30 -26.41
N PHE A 134 17.62 -13.48 -26.11
CA PHE A 134 17.00 -14.49 -25.26
C PHE A 134 17.32 -14.21 -23.80
N VAL A 135 16.28 -14.00 -22.99
CA VAL A 135 16.36 -13.92 -21.53
C VAL A 135 15.82 -15.22 -20.94
N PRO A 136 16.64 -16.01 -20.22
CA PRO A 136 16.14 -17.25 -19.63
C PRO A 136 15.09 -16.96 -18.56
N LYS A 137 14.21 -17.94 -18.33
CA LYS A 137 13.31 -17.92 -17.17
C LYS A 137 14.15 -18.20 -15.93
N ARG A 138 14.02 -17.39 -14.87
CA ARG A 138 14.69 -17.68 -13.60
C ARG A 138 14.28 -19.08 -13.10
N PRO A 139 15.24 -19.93 -12.66
CA PRO A 139 14.92 -21.22 -12.06
C PRO A 139 13.94 -21.11 -10.89
N ILE A 140 13.14 -22.14 -10.66
CA ILE A 140 12.12 -22.14 -9.61
C ILE A 140 12.71 -22.04 -8.20
N ASN A 141 13.91 -22.61 -7.99
CA ASN A 141 14.61 -22.63 -6.71
C ASN A 141 15.49 -21.40 -6.46
N GLU A 142 15.54 -20.44 -7.38
CA GLU A 142 16.31 -19.21 -7.20
C GLU A 142 15.41 -18.07 -6.78
N LYS A 143 15.87 -17.15 -5.92
CA LYS A 143 15.12 -15.95 -5.53
C LYS A 143 15.06 -14.91 -6.65
N PRO A 144 13.99 -14.08 -6.73
CA PRO A 144 13.98 -12.90 -7.59
C PRO A 144 15.18 -12.01 -7.31
N ARG A 145 15.73 -11.39 -8.36
CA ARG A 145 16.96 -10.59 -8.28
C ARG A 145 16.63 -9.09 -8.23
N PRO A 146 16.77 -8.43 -7.07
CA PRO A 146 16.70 -6.97 -7.00
C PRO A 146 18.02 -6.34 -7.47
N PHE A 147 17.99 -5.05 -7.78
CA PHE A 147 19.19 -4.29 -8.13
C PHE A 147 20.10 -4.05 -6.92
N ILE A 148 21.40 -4.36 -7.02
CA ILE A 148 22.36 -4.17 -5.91
C ILE A 148 22.99 -2.76 -5.89
N LYS A 149 22.82 -1.99 -6.98
CA LYS A 149 23.28 -0.60 -7.12
C LYS A 149 22.27 0.22 -7.93
N ASN A 150 22.34 1.53 -7.79
CA ASN A 150 21.53 2.45 -8.59
C ASN A 150 21.99 2.41 -10.05
N GLY A 151 21.03 2.48 -10.98
CA GLY A 151 21.30 2.72 -12.39
C GLY A 151 21.71 4.16 -12.66
N PHE A 152 21.76 4.54 -13.93
CA PHE A 152 22.08 5.88 -14.38
C PHE A 152 21.20 6.95 -13.68
N ASN A 153 21.85 7.97 -13.12
CA ASN A 153 21.18 9.13 -12.54
C ASN A 153 20.85 10.14 -13.64
N TYR A 154 19.57 10.26 -13.98
CA TYR A 154 19.07 11.30 -14.88
C TYR A 154 18.47 12.49 -14.11
N GLY A 155 18.51 12.46 -12.78
CA GLY A 155 18.15 13.58 -11.91
C GLY A 155 19.34 14.50 -11.62
N ALA A 156 19.05 15.68 -11.07
CA ALA A 156 20.07 16.60 -10.61
C ALA A 156 20.82 16.03 -9.38
N PRO A 157 22.05 16.47 -9.08
CA PRO A 157 22.83 15.97 -7.95
C PRO A 157 22.12 16.09 -6.58
N ASP A 158 21.31 17.13 -6.39
CA ASP A 158 20.52 17.41 -5.18
C ASP A 158 19.19 16.63 -5.12
N LYS A 159 18.71 16.13 -6.25
CA LYS A 159 17.46 15.35 -6.38
C LYS A 159 17.69 14.17 -7.34
N PRO A 160 18.48 13.18 -6.91
CA PRO A 160 18.84 12.07 -7.77
C PRO A 160 17.59 11.29 -8.19
N LYS A 161 17.53 10.94 -9.48
CA LYS A 161 16.51 10.07 -10.06
C LYS A 161 17.21 9.03 -10.90
N PHE A 162 17.05 7.78 -10.52
CA PHE A 162 17.74 6.66 -11.16
C PHE A 162 16.78 5.90 -12.08
N VAL A 163 17.31 5.33 -13.18
CA VAL A 163 16.53 4.46 -14.09
C VAL A 163 15.90 3.30 -13.32
N PHE A 164 16.64 2.77 -12.36
CA PHE A 164 16.20 1.89 -11.30
C PHE A 164 17.03 2.18 -10.04
N ALA A 165 16.44 2.00 -8.87
CA ALA A 165 17.11 2.20 -7.59
C ALA A 165 17.66 0.87 -7.04
N LYS A 166 18.70 0.97 -6.23
CA LYS A 166 19.18 -0.14 -5.39
C LYS A 166 18.04 -0.68 -4.52
N GLY A 167 17.91 -1.99 -4.45
CA GLY A 167 16.80 -2.71 -3.81
C GLY A 167 15.56 -2.86 -4.69
N GLY A 168 15.50 -2.14 -5.82
CA GLY A 168 14.37 -2.22 -6.75
C GLY A 168 14.25 -3.61 -7.35
N LEU A 169 13.09 -4.23 -7.15
CA LEU A 169 12.69 -5.49 -7.74
C LEU A 169 11.68 -5.19 -8.83
N TYR A 170 11.96 -5.66 -10.05
CA TYR A 170 11.12 -5.42 -11.22
C TYR A 170 10.61 -6.73 -11.79
N CYS A 171 9.37 -6.70 -12.30
CA CYS A 171 8.75 -7.79 -13.04
C CYS A 171 8.22 -7.29 -14.38
N ARG A 172 8.21 -8.18 -15.37
CA ARG A 172 7.45 -8.00 -16.61
C ARG A 172 6.04 -8.51 -16.34
N TYR A 173 5.08 -7.60 -16.36
CA TYR A 173 3.67 -7.93 -16.21
C TYR A 173 2.93 -7.46 -17.45
N GLU A 174 2.44 -8.42 -18.23
CA GLU A 174 1.95 -8.22 -19.60
C GLU A 174 3.00 -7.47 -20.43
N HIS A 175 2.68 -6.26 -20.89
CA HIS A 175 3.49 -5.44 -21.78
C HIS A 175 4.36 -4.41 -21.05
N GLU A 176 4.34 -4.38 -19.71
CA GLU A 176 5.02 -3.36 -18.91
C GLU A 176 6.04 -3.96 -17.94
N CYS A 177 7.18 -3.29 -17.78
CA CYS A 177 8.14 -3.57 -16.72
C CYS A 177 7.82 -2.71 -15.49
N LYS A 178 7.29 -3.32 -14.44
CA LYS A 178 6.79 -2.64 -13.22
C LYS A 178 7.68 -2.90 -12.01
N PRO A 179 7.82 -1.93 -11.09
CA PRO A 179 8.37 -2.20 -9.77
C PRO A 179 7.40 -3.09 -8.98
N ALA A 180 7.92 -4.10 -8.28
CA ALA A 180 7.14 -5.09 -7.54
C ALA A 180 7.18 -4.87 -6.01
N ASN A 181 8.15 -4.12 -5.48
CA ASN A 181 8.39 -4.02 -4.03
C ASN A 181 7.18 -3.56 -3.19
N GLU A 182 6.25 -2.81 -3.78
CA GLU A 182 5.08 -2.21 -3.14
C GLU A 182 3.76 -2.83 -3.63
N ASP A 183 3.82 -4.00 -4.28
CA ASP A 183 2.65 -4.70 -4.81
C ASP A 183 2.74 -6.19 -4.47
N ILE A 184 1.96 -6.62 -3.48
CA ILE A 184 1.90 -8.01 -3.02
C ILE A 184 1.54 -8.97 -4.15
N GLU A 185 0.69 -8.57 -5.10
CA GLU A 185 0.30 -9.47 -6.19
C GLU A 185 1.44 -9.68 -7.17
N LEU A 186 2.22 -8.62 -7.45
CA LEU A 186 3.43 -8.74 -8.26
C LEU A 186 4.51 -9.55 -7.53
N LEU A 187 4.66 -9.39 -6.22
CA LEU A 187 5.54 -10.22 -5.41
C LEU A 187 5.10 -11.69 -5.46
N ASN A 188 3.82 -11.97 -5.21
CA ASN A 188 3.25 -13.32 -5.32
C ASN A 188 3.51 -13.95 -6.69
N PHE A 189 3.30 -13.18 -7.76
CA PHE A 189 3.62 -13.61 -9.12
C PHE A 189 5.10 -13.98 -9.27
N LEU A 190 6.01 -13.12 -8.81
CA LEU A 190 7.44 -13.39 -8.85
C LEU A 190 7.82 -14.64 -8.05
N TYR A 191 7.15 -14.93 -6.94
CA TYR A 191 7.43 -16.12 -6.14
C TYR A 191 6.68 -17.38 -6.58
N SER A 192 5.89 -17.30 -7.65
CA SER A 192 5.20 -18.44 -8.23
C SER A 192 6.06 -19.20 -9.26
N ASP A 193 5.47 -20.23 -9.85
CA ASP A 193 6.03 -20.96 -11.00
C ASP A 193 6.13 -20.11 -12.26
N ARG A 194 5.45 -18.95 -12.30
CA ARG A 194 5.49 -17.98 -13.41
C ARG A 194 5.17 -18.67 -14.74
N ASP A 195 4.07 -19.42 -14.77
CA ASP A 195 3.57 -20.08 -15.97
C ASP A 195 2.16 -19.59 -16.33
N ASN A 196 1.92 -19.39 -17.64
CA ASN A 196 0.61 -18.99 -18.17
C ASN A 196 -0.33 -20.19 -18.35
N SER A 197 0.20 -21.43 -18.32
CA SER A 197 -0.52 -22.60 -18.82
C SER A 197 -1.43 -23.31 -17.83
N ASN A 198 -1.30 -23.15 -16.50
CA ASN A 198 -2.20 -23.79 -15.53
C ASN A 198 -2.09 -23.14 -14.15
N ALA A 199 -3.10 -22.36 -13.76
CA ALA A 199 -3.28 -21.87 -12.39
C ALA A 199 -3.60 -23.00 -11.36
N LEU A 200 -3.46 -24.28 -11.75
CA LEU A 200 -3.89 -25.46 -11.02
C LEU A 200 -2.80 -26.53 -10.86
N GLN A 201 -1.56 -26.29 -11.30
CA GLN A 201 -0.47 -27.20 -10.90
C GLN A 201 -0.05 -26.86 -9.48
N VAL A 202 -0.53 -27.68 -8.55
CA VAL A 202 -0.04 -27.73 -7.17
C VAL A 202 1.41 -28.20 -7.27
N GLY A 203 2.36 -27.26 -7.20
CA GLY A 203 3.78 -27.58 -7.05
C GLY A 203 4.00 -28.47 -5.83
N ALA A 204 5.16 -29.13 -5.74
CA ALA A 204 5.55 -29.85 -4.53
C ALA A 204 5.42 -28.88 -3.34
N LYS A 205 4.48 -29.14 -2.43
CA LYS A 205 4.25 -28.28 -1.26
C LYS A 205 5.52 -28.22 -0.46
N THR A 206 5.95 -27.01 -0.09
CA THR A 206 7.07 -26.82 0.84
C THR A 206 6.79 -27.62 2.12
N GLU A 207 7.74 -28.46 2.52
CA GLU A 207 7.58 -29.27 3.74
C GLU A 207 7.45 -28.31 4.93
N ASN A 208 6.52 -28.57 5.84
CA ASN A 208 6.30 -27.67 6.96
C ASN A 208 5.65 -28.35 8.15
N ASN A 209 5.74 -27.69 9.30
CA ASN A 209 5.06 -28.05 10.53
C ASN A 209 4.20 -26.88 11.07
N LEU A 210 3.61 -26.08 10.17
CA LEU A 210 2.81 -24.91 10.58
C LEU A 210 1.69 -25.35 11.53
N PRO A 211 1.42 -24.58 12.61
CA PRO A 211 0.32 -24.89 13.50
C PRO A 211 -1.04 -24.79 12.77
N PRO A 212 -2.11 -25.38 13.31
CA PRO A 212 -3.45 -25.14 12.78
C PRO A 212 -3.76 -23.65 12.83
N LYS A 213 -4.46 -23.16 11.81
CA LYS A 213 -4.90 -21.76 11.74
C LYS A 213 -5.69 -21.41 13.00
N ASP A 214 -5.41 -20.24 13.58
CA ASP A 214 -6.13 -19.76 14.76
C ASP A 214 -7.64 -19.76 14.49
N PRO A 215 -8.46 -20.53 15.23
CA PRO A 215 -9.90 -20.59 15.03
C PRO A 215 -10.59 -19.25 15.31
N SER A 216 -9.92 -18.33 16.01
CA SER A 216 -10.42 -16.98 16.26
C SER A 216 -10.14 -16.00 15.11
N LEU A 217 -9.34 -16.39 14.12
CA LEU A 217 -9.04 -15.58 12.94
C LEU A 217 -10.11 -15.79 11.85
N ILE A 218 -11.08 -14.88 11.81
CA ILE A 218 -12.16 -14.88 10.81
C ILE A 218 -11.58 -14.78 9.38
N GLN A 219 -10.83 -13.71 9.12
CA GLN A 219 -10.16 -13.46 7.85
C GLN A 219 -8.93 -12.57 8.09
N PHE A 220 -7.87 -12.79 7.32
CA PHE A 220 -6.72 -11.88 7.32
C PHE A 220 -7.02 -10.66 6.45
N VAL A 221 -7.13 -9.47 7.07
CA VAL A 221 -7.40 -8.19 6.41
C VAL A 221 -6.67 -7.04 7.10
N GLY A 222 -6.45 -5.94 6.36
CA GLY A 222 -5.44 -4.95 6.72
C GLY A 222 -4.03 -5.57 6.82
N ARG A 223 -3.00 -4.78 7.17
CA ARG A 223 -1.61 -5.26 7.37
C ARG A 223 -0.80 -5.61 6.11
N LYS A 224 -1.24 -5.18 4.93
CA LYS A 224 -0.51 -5.40 3.66
C LYS A 224 0.93 -4.88 3.69
N GLY A 225 1.14 -3.68 4.23
CA GLY A 225 2.50 -3.10 4.33
C GLY A 225 3.48 -3.93 5.16
N TYR A 226 3.00 -4.69 6.17
CA TYR A 226 3.86 -5.59 6.94
C TYR A 226 4.21 -6.86 6.15
N LEU A 227 3.27 -7.40 5.37
CA LEU A 227 3.54 -8.50 4.45
C LEU A 227 4.52 -8.09 3.36
N GLU A 228 4.35 -6.90 2.76
CA GLU A 228 5.30 -6.34 1.78
C GLU A 228 6.71 -6.24 2.37
N ALA A 229 6.85 -5.79 3.61
CA ALA A 229 8.14 -5.72 4.28
C ALA A 229 8.79 -7.11 4.47
N LEU A 230 8.00 -8.14 4.80
CA LEU A 230 8.48 -9.52 4.93
C LEU A 230 8.84 -10.14 3.57
N TRP A 231 8.03 -9.89 2.54
CA TRP A 231 8.31 -10.30 1.16
C TRP A 231 9.58 -9.66 0.61
N ASN A 232 9.80 -8.38 0.87
CA ASN A 232 11.05 -7.73 0.49
C ASN A 232 12.24 -8.33 1.26
N TRP A 233 12.08 -8.59 2.56
CA TRP A 233 13.12 -9.17 3.40
C TRP A 233 13.59 -10.56 2.94
N ILE A 234 12.70 -11.42 2.44
CA ILE A 234 13.09 -12.78 2.02
C ILE A 234 14.12 -12.78 0.86
N THR A 235 14.17 -11.70 0.06
CA THR A 235 15.19 -11.47 -0.99
C THR A 235 16.53 -10.97 -0.46
N GLU A 236 16.60 -10.45 0.77
CA GLU A 236 17.80 -9.78 1.27
C GLU A 236 18.91 -10.80 1.55
N ALA A 237 20.01 -10.76 0.80
CA ALA A 237 21.11 -11.72 0.96
C ALA A 237 21.87 -11.55 2.29
N ARG A 238 22.04 -10.31 2.77
CA ARG A 238 22.89 -9.99 3.93
C ARG A 238 22.14 -9.88 5.26
N ARG A 239 20.82 -10.11 5.26
CA ARG A 239 19.97 -9.94 6.44
C ARG A 239 19.08 -11.15 6.60
N PRO A 240 19.62 -12.25 7.13
CA PRO A 240 18.87 -13.50 7.18
C PRO A 240 17.87 -13.57 8.33
N MET A 241 17.88 -12.57 9.22
CA MET A 241 17.04 -12.51 10.41
C MET A 241 16.16 -11.27 10.39
N LYS A 242 14.93 -11.42 10.87
CA LYS A 242 14.01 -10.31 11.13
C LYS A 242 13.26 -10.55 12.43
N VAL A 243 12.96 -9.48 13.15
CA VAL A 243 12.12 -9.50 14.35
C VAL A 243 10.87 -8.68 14.10
N LEU A 244 9.72 -9.34 14.19
CA LEU A 244 8.41 -8.70 14.19
C LEU A 244 8.07 -8.31 15.63
N THR A 245 8.04 -7.01 15.92
CA THR A 245 7.90 -6.47 17.28
C THR A 245 6.64 -5.63 17.43
N ALA A 246 5.92 -5.81 18.55
CA ALA A 246 4.65 -5.13 18.82
C ALA A 246 4.19 -5.43 20.25
N ALA A 247 3.33 -4.56 20.81
CA ALA A 247 2.58 -4.87 22.04
C ALA A 247 1.76 -6.17 21.93
N GLY A 248 1.36 -6.71 23.09
CA GLY A 248 0.47 -7.88 23.16
C GLY A 248 -0.85 -7.67 22.40
N GLY A 249 -1.30 -8.71 21.69
CA GLY A 249 -2.60 -8.70 21.00
C GLY A 249 -2.66 -7.98 19.64
N LEU A 250 -1.56 -7.41 19.14
CA LEU A 250 -1.53 -6.67 17.86
C LEU A 250 -1.42 -7.55 16.59
N GLY A 251 -1.35 -8.87 16.72
CA GLY A 251 -1.38 -9.80 15.59
C GLY A 251 -0.03 -10.18 14.97
N LYS A 252 1.08 -10.12 15.71
CA LYS A 252 2.42 -10.56 15.25
C LYS A 252 2.40 -11.98 14.70
N THR A 253 1.95 -12.93 15.54
CA THR A 253 1.78 -14.35 15.19
C THR A 253 0.90 -14.51 13.95
N THR A 254 -0.17 -13.74 13.83
CA THR A 254 -1.08 -13.76 12.67
C THR A 254 -0.40 -13.33 11.38
N VAL A 255 0.39 -12.25 11.41
CA VAL A 255 1.14 -11.76 10.22
C VAL A 255 2.23 -12.75 9.83
N ALA A 256 2.98 -13.29 10.80
CA ALA A 256 3.99 -14.31 10.54
C ALA A 256 3.37 -15.60 9.96
N TYR A 257 2.22 -16.02 10.49
CA TYR A 257 1.49 -17.19 10.01
C TYR A 257 0.95 -17.00 8.60
N GLU A 258 0.35 -15.83 8.32
CA GLU A 258 -0.15 -15.50 6.98
C GLU A 258 0.99 -15.48 5.96
N PHE A 259 2.13 -14.85 6.30
CA PHE A 259 3.32 -14.84 5.46
C PHE A 259 3.85 -16.26 5.19
N ALA A 260 3.93 -17.10 6.21
CA ALA A 260 4.38 -18.49 6.07
C ALA A 260 3.41 -19.32 5.20
N THR A 261 2.11 -19.15 5.42
CA THR A 261 1.05 -19.81 4.64
C THR A 261 1.14 -19.40 3.16
N GLN A 262 1.36 -18.11 2.92
CA GLN A 262 1.60 -17.57 1.59
C GLN A 262 2.84 -18.18 0.90
N LEU A 263 3.85 -18.62 1.65
CA LEU A 263 5.04 -19.26 1.07
C LEU A 263 4.84 -20.74 0.74
N LEU A 264 3.91 -21.44 1.41
CA LEU A 264 3.73 -22.89 1.24
C LEU A 264 3.43 -23.35 -0.18
N ASP A 265 2.65 -22.55 -0.91
CA ASP A 265 2.24 -22.84 -2.29
C ASP A 265 3.17 -22.14 -3.31
N ARG A 266 4.35 -21.68 -2.89
CA ARG A 266 5.22 -20.79 -3.68
C ARG A 266 6.68 -21.25 -3.68
N PRO A 267 7.01 -22.26 -4.51
CA PRO A 267 8.37 -22.80 -4.58
C PRO A 267 9.40 -21.78 -5.10
N GLY A 268 8.94 -20.70 -5.76
CA GLY A 268 9.76 -19.58 -6.25
C GLY A 268 10.58 -18.83 -5.19
N ALA A 269 10.37 -19.12 -3.91
CA ALA A 269 11.15 -18.58 -2.79
C ALA A 269 12.48 -19.31 -2.57
N GLY A 270 12.67 -20.48 -3.18
CA GLY A 270 13.84 -21.33 -2.96
C GLY A 270 13.88 -21.93 -1.55
N LEU A 271 12.75 -21.99 -0.86
CA LEU A 271 12.61 -22.63 0.45
C LEU A 271 12.17 -24.09 0.27
N GLU A 272 12.88 -24.98 0.94
CA GLU A 272 12.58 -26.41 0.97
C GLU A 272 11.72 -26.77 2.18
N LYS A 273 11.92 -26.06 3.30
CA LYS A 273 11.22 -26.32 4.56
C LYS A 273 10.83 -25.06 5.31
N ILE A 274 9.64 -25.05 5.91
CA ILE A 274 9.20 -24.04 6.88
C ILE A 274 9.06 -24.70 8.25
N VAL A 275 9.88 -24.28 9.20
CA VAL A 275 9.85 -24.77 10.58
C VAL A 275 9.27 -23.68 11.49
N TRP A 276 8.17 -23.98 12.15
CA TRP A 276 7.53 -23.15 13.17
C TRP A 276 7.74 -23.78 14.54
N LEU A 277 8.33 -23.01 15.45
CA LEU A 277 8.51 -23.37 16.86
C LEU A 277 7.88 -22.26 17.71
N SER A 278 6.97 -22.62 18.63
CA SER A 278 6.28 -21.66 19.49
C SER A 278 6.51 -21.94 20.98
N GLY A 279 6.87 -20.92 21.75
CA GLY A 279 6.94 -21.01 23.22
C GLY A 279 5.58 -20.80 23.90
N LYS A 280 4.53 -20.57 23.12
CA LYS A 280 3.23 -20.10 23.60
C LYS A 280 2.44 -21.23 24.26
N LYS A 281 2.13 -21.10 25.55
CA LYS A 281 1.34 -22.09 26.32
C LYS A 281 -0.17 -21.79 26.38
N ILE A 282 -0.53 -20.51 26.35
CA ILE A 282 -1.92 -20.05 26.48
C ILE A 282 -2.21 -18.93 25.48
N THR A 283 -3.46 -18.86 25.02
CA THR A 283 -3.93 -17.78 24.15
C THR A 283 -5.31 -17.31 24.57
N PHE A 284 -5.64 -16.04 24.30
CA PHE A 284 -6.99 -15.53 24.49
C PHE A 284 -7.80 -15.73 23.21
N ALA A 285 -8.94 -16.44 23.29
CA ALA A 285 -9.86 -16.64 22.18
C ALA A 285 -10.94 -15.54 22.20
N PRO A 286 -10.82 -14.44 21.41
CA PRO A 286 -11.72 -13.29 21.52
C PRO A 286 -13.18 -13.60 21.18
N LEU A 287 -13.41 -14.55 20.26
CA LEU A 287 -14.76 -15.01 19.92
C LEU A 287 -15.43 -15.78 21.07
N LEU A 288 -14.64 -16.45 21.92
CA LEU A 288 -15.14 -17.20 23.08
C LEU A 288 -15.10 -16.37 24.37
N GLY A 289 -14.30 -15.30 24.40
CA GLY A 289 -14.14 -14.44 25.57
C GLY A 289 -13.41 -15.09 26.73
N LYS A 290 -12.52 -16.06 26.49
CA LYS A 290 -11.78 -16.79 27.53
C LYS A 290 -10.36 -17.14 27.11
N LEU A 291 -9.51 -17.39 28.10
CA LEU A 291 -8.21 -18.02 27.89
C LEU A 291 -8.40 -19.51 27.55
N VAL A 292 -7.62 -19.98 26.59
CA VAL A 292 -7.57 -21.37 26.17
C VAL A 292 -6.11 -21.83 26.09
N PRO A 293 -5.78 -23.08 26.47
CA PRO A 293 -4.46 -23.63 26.23
C PRO A 293 -4.17 -23.70 24.74
N THR A 294 -2.92 -23.52 24.35
CA THR A 294 -2.47 -23.82 22.99
C THR A 294 -2.35 -25.33 22.80
N THR A 295 -2.43 -25.77 21.55
CA THR A 295 -2.33 -27.20 21.20
C THR A 295 -0.88 -27.72 21.19
N ARG A 296 0.10 -26.81 21.22
CA ARG A 296 1.53 -27.12 21.04
C ARG A 296 2.39 -26.07 21.76
N CYS A 297 3.44 -26.53 22.43
CA CYS A 297 4.51 -25.73 23.01
C CYS A 297 5.82 -26.45 22.67
N ASP A 298 6.69 -25.80 21.90
CA ASP A 298 7.89 -26.39 21.31
C ASP A 298 9.16 -26.10 22.09
N PHE A 299 9.16 -25.12 22.98
CA PHE A 299 10.34 -24.82 23.78
C PHE A 299 9.98 -24.08 25.06
N GLU A 300 10.69 -24.41 26.14
CA GLU A 300 10.67 -23.64 27.38
C GLU A 300 12.02 -23.02 27.71
N ASN A 301 13.07 -23.44 27.00
CA ASN A 301 14.44 -22.93 27.08
C ASN A 301 15.13 -23.05 25.70
N ILE A 302 16.38 -22.61 25.59
CA ILE A 302 17.15 -22.62 24.33
C ILE A 302 17.47 -24.04 23.86
N ASP A 303 17.79 -24.96 24.78
CA ASP A 303 18.16 -26.33 24.42
C ASP A 303 16.97 -27.11 23.86
N ASP A 304 15.77 -26.94 24.44
CA ASP A 304 14.52 -27.49 23.90
C ASP A 304 14.26 -27.01 22.46
N LEU A 305 14.55 -25.72 22.18
CA LEU A 305 14.36 -25.12 20.87
C LEU A 305 15.32 -25.74 19.85
N LEU A 306 16.59 -25.92 20.21
CA LEU A 306 17.59 -26.54 19.34
C LEU A 306 17.24 -28.02 19.08
N ASP A 307 16.85 -28.76 20.11
CA ASP A 307 16.46 -30.17 19.98
C ASP A 307 15.26 -30.34 19.07
N ASN A 308 14.20 -29.55 19.30
CA ASN A 308 13.01 -29.59 18.47
C ASN A 308 13.32 -29.11 17.05
N PHE A 309 14.17 -28.10 16.85
CA PHE A 309 14.61 -27.73 15.51
C PHE A 309 15.29 -28.89 14.78
N LEU A 310 16.26 -29.56 15.41
CA LEU A 310 16.99 -30.69 14.84
C LEU A 310 16.05 -31.85 14.46
N ILE A 311 15.10 -32.19 15.34
CA ILE A 311 14.07 -33.20 15.05
C ILE A 311 13.24 -32.78 13.83
N GLN A 312 12.81 -31.52 13.76
CA GLN A 312 12.00 -31.03 12.64
C GLN A 312 12.76 -31.04 11.32
N VAL A 313 14.09 -30.87 11.30
CA VAL A 313 14.89 -30.92 10.07
C VAL A 313 15.38 -32.33 9.70
N GLY A 314 15.04 -33.34 10.50
CA GLY A 314 15.19 -34.75 10.14
C GLY A 314 16.20 -35.56 10.97
N PHE A 315 16.80 -34.98 12.01
CA PHE A 315 17.64 -35.75 12.94
C PHE A 315 16.76 -36.66 13.82
N THR A 316 17.27 -37.84 14.13
CA THR A 316 16.61 -38.77 15.05
C THR A 316 16.77 -38.33 16.50
N GLU A 317 15.85 -38.73 17.37
CA GLU A 317 15.94 -38.44 18.81
C GLU A 317 17.24 -38.95 19.44
N ASP A 318 17.77 -40.10 18.95
CA ASP A 318 19.05 -40.63 19.42
C ASP A 318 20.24 -39.75 19.00
N GLU A 319 20.26 -39.24 17.76
CA GLU A 319 21.32 -38.32 17.30
C GLU A 319 21.30 -36.99 18.07
N VAL A 320 20.12 -36.48 18.40
CA VAL A 320 19.95 -35.26 19.22
C VAL A 320 20.38 -35.53 20.66
N ARG A 321 20.05 -36.70 21.22
CA ARG A 321 20.46 -37.09 22.58
C ARG A 321 21.96 -37.32 22.71
N ILE A 322 22.62 -37.81 21.64
CA ILE A 322 24.08 -37.97 21.59
C ILE A 322 24.78 -36.61 21.62
N ALA A 323 24.20 -35.60 20.95
CA ALA A 323 24.65 -34.21 21.01
C ALA A 323 24.32 -33.58 22.38
N SER A 324 25.02 -34.05 23.41
CA SER A 324 24.68 -33.76 24.81
C SER A 324 25.03 -32.33 25.25
N ASP A 325 25.95 -31.66 24.56
CA ASP A 325 26.28 -30.25 24.81
C ASP A 325 25.73 -29.31 23.72
N ARG A 326 25.55 -28.04 24.10
CA ARG A 326 24.94 -27.01 23.25
C ARG A 326 25.77 -26.71 21.99
N GLU A 327 27.08 -26.83 22.06
CA GLU A 327 27.97 -26.48 20.93
C GLU A 327 27.88 -27.53 19.81
N GLU A 328 27.72 -28.81 20.19
CA GLU A 328 27.46 -29.87 19.22
C GLU A 328 26.08 -29.69 18.56
N LYS A 329 25.05 -29.31 19.33
CA LYS A 329 23.72 -28.98 18.78
C LYS A 329 23.78 -27.79 17.82
N ILE A 330 24.50 -26.73 18.17
CA ILE A 330 24.75 -25.57 17.29
C ILE A 330 25.42 -26.01 15.99
N SER A 331 26.43 -26.88 16.06
CA SER A 331 27.15 -27.39 14.90
C SER A 331 26.21 -28.17 13.95
N LYS A 332 25.36 -29.04 14.49
CA LYS A 332 24.33 -29.76 13.71
C LYS A 332 23.28 -28.81 13.11
N CYS A 333 22.90 -27.75 13.82
CA CYS A 333 22.00 -26.74 13.28
C CYS A 333 22.62 -25.99 12.09
N ILE A 334 23.92 -25.64 12.18
CA ILE A 334 24.67 -25.01 11.08
C ILE A 334 24.70 -25.95 9.86
N GLU A 335 24.96 -27.24 10.06
CA GLU A 335 24.93 -28.25 9.00
C GLU A 335 23.55 -28.31 8.31
N ALA A 336 22.47 -28.34 9.09
CA ALA A 336 21.10 -28.37 8.58
C ALA A 336 20.78 -27.14 7.73
N PHE A 337 21.05 -25.93 8.24
CA PHE A 337 20.81 -24.68 7.50
C PHE A 337 21.70 -24.52 6.27
N SER A 338 22.90 -25.10 6.28
CA SER A 338 23.83 -25.08 5.14
C SER A 338 23.39 -26.03 4.03
N THR A 339 22.67 -27.10 4.37
CA THR A 339 22.25 -28.14 3.43
C THR A 339 20.83 -27.91 2.90
N ILE A 340 19.92 -27.47 3.76
CA ILE A 340 18.48 -27.31 3.46
C ILE A 340 18.13 -25.82 3.56
N SER A 341 17.45 -25.28 2.56
CA SER A 341 16.92 -23.91 2.59
C SER A 341 15.68 -23.82 3.49
N ILE A 342 15.89 -23.36 4.73
CA ILE A 342 14.86 -23.38 5.79
C ILE A 342 14.39 -21.95 6.12
N LEU A 343 13.07 -21.77 6.27
CA LEU A 343 12.50 -20.64 7.00
C LEU A 343 12.14 -21.10 8.41
N LEU A 344 12.91 -20.64 9.41
CA LEU A 344 12.62 -20.88 10.82
C LEU A 344 11.81 -19.71 11.39
N ILE A 345 10.65 -20.00 11.94
CA ILE A 345 9.79 -19.04 12.64
C ILE A 345 9.80 -19.39 14.12
N ILE A 346 10.35 -18.48 14.94
CA ILE A 346 10.39 -18.59 16.40
C ILE A 346 9.32 -17.64 16.94
N ASP A 347 8.17 -18.21 17.29
CA ASP A 347 6.99 -17.46 17.73
C ASP A 347 6.93 -17.34 19.25
N ASP A 348 6.53 -16.15 19.72
CA ASP A 348 6.31 -15.82 21.13
C ASP A 348 7.59 -15.97 21.98
N VAL A 349 8.71 -15.41 21.51
CA VAL A 349 10.01 -15.40 22.21
C VAL A 349 9.86 -14.84 23.63
N ASP A 350 8.93 -13.91 23.83
CA ASP A 350 8.62 -13.34 25.13
C ASP A 350 8.09 -14.36 26.14
N SER A 351 7.81 -15.61 25.75
CA SER A 351 7.58 -16.74 26.65
C SER A 351 8.78 -17.04 27.56
N LEU A 352 10.01 -16.80 27.09
CA LEU A 352 11.24 -17.00 27.86
C LEU A 352 11.55 -15.86 28.87
N PRO A 353 12.36 -16.12 29.91
CA PRO A 353 12.92 -15.08 30.76
C PRO A 353 13.70 -14.04 29.96
N LYS A 354 13.68 -12.78 30.41
CA LYS A 354 14.27 -11.63 29.67
C LYS A 354 15.75 -11.83 29.31
N GLU A 355 16.52 -12.46 30.19
CA GLU A 355 17.95 -12.73 29.97
C GLU A 355 18.15 -13.76 28.84
N GLU A 356 17.31 -14.80 28.80
CA GLU A 356 17.36 -15.86 27.78
C GLU A 356 16.87 -15.40 26.40
N GLN A 357 15.99 -14.39 26.33
CA GLN A 357 15.48 -13.89 25.04
C GLN A 357 16.59 -13.33 24.14
N ASN A 358 17.55 -12.61 24.74
CA ASN A 358 18.69 -12.04 24.02
C ASN A 358 19.77 -13.09 23.74
N ASP A 359 19.94 -14.06 24.64
CA ASP A 359 20.84 -15.20 24.42
C ASP A 359 20.36 -16.05 23.25
N LEU A 360 19.06 -16.39 23.21
CA LEU A 360 18.43 -17.10 22.09
C LEU A 360 18.67 -16.39 20.76
N TYR A 361 18.45 -15.07 20.70
CA TYR A 361 18.71 -14.30 19.50
C TYR A 361 20.19 -14.40 19.07
N SER A 362 21.11 -14.34 20.03
CA SER A 362 22.55 -14.40 19.77
C SER A 362 22.99 -15.77 19.25
N VAL A 363 22.52 -16.86 19.88
CA VAL A 363 22.77 -18.25 19.45
C VAL A 363 22.25 -18.50 18.03
N ILE A 364 21.00 -18.12 17.76
CA ILE A 364 20.42 -18.30 16.42
C ILE A 364 21.12 -17.42 15.38
N SER A 365 21.56 -16.21 15.77
CA SER A 365 22.36 -15.34 14.91
C SER A 365 23.69 -15.98 14.54
N GLN A 366 24.39 -16.59 15.50
CA GLN A 366 25.63 -17.33 15.23
C GLN A 366 25.39 -18.46 14.23
N ILE A 367 24.35 -19.27 14.45
CA ILE A 367 24.00 -20.40 13.57
C ILE A 367 23.74 -19.91 12.14
N ILE A 368 22.81 -18.98 11.95
CA ILE A 368 22.34 -18.60 10.61
C ILE A 368 23.39 -17.79 9.82
N ILE A 369 24.19 -16.97 10.50
CA ILE A 369 25.29 -16.23 9.85
C ILE A 369 26.35 -17.22 9.35
N SER A 370 26.68 -18.24 10.15
CA SER A 370 27.66 -19.25 9.78
C SER A 370 27.18 -20.10 8.60
N ALA A 371 25.91 -20.53 8.63
CA ALA A 371 25.32 -21.36 7.57
C ALA A 371 25.12 -20.62 6.24
N ASN A 372 24.76 -19.33 6.27
CA ASN A 372 24.50 -18.56 5.05
C ASN A 372 25.72 -18.28 4.18
N VAL A 373 26.94 -18.59 4.66
CA VAL A 373 28.13 -18.59 3.81
C VAL A 373 28.00 -19.66 2.72
N GLN A 374 27.36 -20.80 3.03
CA GLN A 374 27.15 -21.91 2.10
C GLN A 374 25.76 -21.87 1.44
N ASN A 375 24.72 -21.48 2.20
CA ASN A 375 23.34 -21.44 1.72
C ASN A 375 22.65 -20.12 2.09
N ASP A 376 22.68 -19.13 1.20
CA ASP A 376 22.11 -17.80 1.44
C ASP A 376 20.58 -17.74 1.34
N ASN A 377 19.89 -18.88 1.23
CA ASN A 377 18.44 -18.95 1.12
C ASN A 377 17.73 -19.06 2.48
N SER A 378 18.39 -19.59 3.51
CA SER A 378 17.81 -19.83 4.84
C SER A 378 17.52 -18.54 5.61
N ARG A 379 16.38 -18.49 6.31
CA ARG A 379 15.88 -17.28 6.98
C ARG A 379 15.32 -17.60 8.37
N VAL A 380 15.40 -16.63 9.27
CA VAL A 380 14.81 -16.71 10.62
C VAL A 380 13.92 -15.51 10.91
N LEU A 381 12.66 -15.77 11.26
CA LEU A 381 11.70 -14.76 11.70
C LEU A 381 11.37 -14.97 13.17
N PHE A 382 11.57 -13.93 13.98
CA PHE A 382 11.13 -13.94 15.38
C PHE A 382 9.84 -13.14 15.52
N THR A 383 8.94 -13.60 16.38
CA THR A 383 7.88 -12.74 16.94
C THR A 383 8.20 -12.48 18.41
N SER A 384 8.24 -11.21 18.79
CA SER A 384 8.54 -10.81 20.17
C SER A 384 7.82 -9.53 20.53
N ARG A 385 7.59 -9.28 21.83
CA ARG A 385 7.14 -7.97 22.30
C ARG A 385 8.28 -6.97 22.42
N LEU A 386 9.49 -7.46 22.66
CA LEU A 386 10.69 -6.65 22.80
C LEU A 386 11.39 -6.46 21.46
N GLU A 387 12.12 -5.34 21.38
CA GLU A 387 13.12 -5.12 20.35
C GLU A 387 14.42 -5.81 20.82
N LEU A 388 14.56 -7.13 20.56
CA LEU A 388 15.76 -7.96 20.84
C LEU A 388 17.07 -7.27 20.38
N LEU A 389 18.26 -7.84 20.62
CA LEU A 389 19.60 -7.30 20.23
C LEU A 389 19.81 -7.11 18.70
N THR A 390 18.96 -6.33 18.06
CA THR A 390 18.77 -6.20 16.61
C THR A 390 19.05 -4.78 16.18
N GLY A 391 19.56 -4.55 14.98
CA GLY A 391 19.60 -3.20 14.40
C GLY A 391 18.21 -2.73 13.96
N ARG A 392 18.02 -1.42 13.72
CA ARG A 392 16.75 -0.85 13.21
C ARG A 392 16.24 -1.56 11.95
N GLU A 393 17.14 -1.99 11.07
CA GLU A 393 16.81 -2.63 9.80
C GLU A 393 16.44 -4.12 9.93
N GLN A 394 16.72 -4.73 11.09
CA GLN A 394 16.35 -6.10 11.43
C GLN A 394 15.00 -6.15 12.17
N ARG A 395 14.33 -5.02 12.38
CA ARG A 395 13.06 -4.90 13.09
C ARG A 395 11.93 -4.50 12.15
N ILE A 396 10.75 -5.07 12.35
CA ILE A 396 9.47 -4.61 11.79
C ILE A 396 8.55 -4.32 12.97
N GLY A 397 8.37 -3.03 13.30
CA GLY A 397 7.50 -2.59 14.39
C GLY A 397 6.04 -2.48 13.96
N MET A 398 5.14 -3.19 14.61
CA MET A 398 3.70 -3.15 14.32
C MET A 398 2.93 -2.27 15.30
N SER A 399 1.97 -1.51 14.78
CA SER A 399 1.02 -0.70 15.56
C SER A 399 -0.38 -1.34 15.59
N GLY A 400 -1.33 -0.70 16.28
CA GLY A 400 -2.75 -1.03 16.13
C GLY A 400 -3.27 -0.76 14.72
N PHE A 401 -4.45 -1.29 14.39
CA PHE A 401 -5.14 -0.93 13.15
C PHE A 401 -5.52 0.56 13.14
N GLU A 402 -5.28 1.21 12.01
CA GLU A 402 -5.62 2.61 11.77
C GLU A 402 -6.22 2.79 10.37
N GLY A 403 -6.85 3.94 10.11
CA GLY A 403 -7.28 4.33 8.76
C GLY A 403 -8.11 3.28 8.02
N GLY A 404 -7.68 2.95 6.80
CA GLY A 404 -8.34 1.96 5.94
C GLY A 404 -8.30 0.54 6.50
N ASP A 405 -7.16 0.11 7.03
CA ASP A 405 -6.97 -1.24 7.59
C ASP A 405 -7.94 -1.51 8.75
N PHE A 406 -8.20 -0.50 9.60
CA PHE A 406 -9.21 -0.62 10.66
C PHE A 406 -10.62 -0.83 10.11
N VAL A 407 -10.97 -0.13 9.03
CA VAL A 407 -12.29 -0.26 8.40
C VAL A 407 -12.46 -1.65 7.79
N GLU A 408 -11.44 -2.16 7.08
CA GLU A 408 -11.47 -3.53 6.54
C GLU A 408 -11.66 -4.58 7.64
N TYR A 409 -10.86 -4.50 8.71
CA TYR A 409 -10.98 -5.43 9.84
C TYR A 409 -12.33 -5.35 10.56
N LEU A 410 -12.88 -4.14 10.70
CA LEU A 410 -14.20 -3.93 11.27
C LEU A 410 -15.28 -4.60 10.44
N GLU A 411 -15.29 -4.42 9.12
CA GLU A 411 -16.33 -4.99 8.25
C GLU A 411 -16.33 -6.52 8.26
N VAL A 412 -15.16 -7.17 8.31
CA VAL A 412 -15.05 -8.63 8.48
C VAL A 412 -15.68 -9.08 9.79
N ASN A 413 -15.38 -8.39 10.91
CA ASN A 413 -15.96 -8.74 12.20
C ASN A 413 -17.47 -8.52 12.22
N LEU A 414 -17.98 -7.45 11.60
CA LEU A 414 -19.42 -7.17 11.51
C LEU A 414 -20.15 -8.24 10.69
N ALA A 415 -19.61 -8.61 9.53
CA ALA A 415 -20.20 -9.63 8.68
C ALA A 415 -20.28 -11.00 9.36
N TYR A 416 -19.33 -11.31 10.25
CA TYR A 416 -19.27 -12.59 10.95
C TYR A 416 -20.08 -12.62 12.25
N LEU A 417 -20.05 -11.54 13.05
CA LEU A 417 -20.61 -11.54 14.41
C LEU A 417 -21.99 -10.89 14.53
N ILE A 418 -22.42 -10.07 13.55
CA ILE A 418 -23.60 -9.22 13.70
C ILE A 418 -24.61 -9.54 12.60
N GLU A 419 -25.67 -10.25 12.98
CA GLU A 419 -26.76 -10.62 12.06
C GLU A 419 -27.68 -9.44 11.73
N ASP A 420 -27.97 -8.58 12.72
CA ASP A 420 -28.87 -7.44 12.52
C ASP A 420 -28.18 -6.28 11.74
N PRO A 421 -28.65 -5.93 10.54
CA PRO A 421 -28.11 -4.81 9.77
C PRO A 421 -28.24 -3.46 10.49
N GLY A 422 -29.26 -3.32 11.35
CA GLY A 422 -29.48 -2.14 12.17
C GLY A 422 -28.36 -1.93 13.18
N GLN A 423 -28.03 -2.97 13.95
CA GLN A 423 -26.92 -3.01 14.89
C GLN A 423 -25.57 -2.81 14.19
N ALA A 424 -25.32 -3.47 13.06
CA ALA A 424 -24.10 -3.29 12.28
C ALA A 424 -23.94 -1.83 11.81
N LYS A 425 -25.03 -1.20 11.36
CA LYS A 425 -25.04 0.24 11.01
C LYS A 425 -24.72 1.13 12.21
N GLN A 426 -25.25 0.82 13.40
CA GLN A 426 -24.92 1.57 14.62
C GLN A 426 -23.45 1.46 14.99
N ILE A 427 -22.84 0.28 14.83
CA ILE A 427 -21.41 0.10 15.09
C ILE A 427 -20.58 0.94 14.11
N ARG A 428 -20.88 0.88 12.80
CA ARG A 428 -20.20 1.69 11.77
C ARG A 428 -20.25 3.19 12.08
N LEU A 429 -21.41 3.69 12.52
CA LEU A 429 -21.61 5.09 12.91
C LEU A 429 -20.80 5.51 14.15
N ASN A 430 -20.38 4.56 14.98
CA ASN A 430 -19.67 4.80 16.24
C ASN A 430 -18.28 4.13 16.25
N ARG A 431 -17.71 3.82 15.09
CA ARG A 431 -16.43 3.11 14.95
C ARG A 431 -15.26 3.82 15.64
N ASP A 432 -15.28 5.14 15.72
CA ASP A 432 -14.20 5.90 16.36
C ASP A 432 -14.17 5.66 17.88
N LYS A 433 -15.33 5.42 18.51
CA LYS A 433 -15.40 5.02 19.92
C LYS A 433 -14.83 3.63 20.14
N LEU A 434 -15.08 2.72 19.20
CA LEU A 434 -14.52 1.38 19.22
C LEU A 434 -13.00 1.43 19.05
N LEU A 435 -12.51 2.20 18.07
CA LEU A 435 -11.08 2.39 17.81
C LEU A 435 -10.35 2.99 19.02
N ALA A 436 -10.94 4.02 19.64
CA ALA A 436 -10.37 4.64 20.83
C ALA A 436 -10.28 3.66 22.01
N ALA A 437 -11.35 2.88 22.26
CA ALA A 437 -11.37 1.92 23.35
C ALA A 437 -10.41 0.74 23.13
N SER A 438 -10.25 0.29 21.88
CA SER A 438 -9.41 -0.85 21.53
C SER A 438 -7.96 -0.48 21.20
N ALA A 439 -7.64 0.80 21.04
CA ALA A 439 -6.37 1.28 20.47
C ALA A 439 -5.97 0.54 19.17
N GLY A 440 -6.96 0.13 18.37
CA GLY A 440 -6.74 -0.60 17.12
C GLY A 440 -6.30 -2.06 17.29
N SER A 441 -6.29 -2.61 18.52
CA SER A 441 -5.91 -4.01 18.77
C SER A 441 -6.98 -4.98 18.22
N PRO A 442 -6.61 -5.93 17.32
CA PRO A 442 -7.52 -6.92 16.77
C PRO A 442 -8.31 -7.67 17.85
N ILE A 443 -7.62 -8.18 18.87
CA ILE A 443 -8.25 -8.98 19.94
C ILE A 443 -9.23 -8.15 20.78
N PHE A 444 -8.98 -6.85 20.96
CA PHE A 444 -9.86 -5.97 21.72
C PHE A 444 -11.08 -5.56 20.89
N ILE A 445 -10.89 -5.28 19.59
CA ILE A 445 -11.98 -4.99 18.65
C ILE A 445 -12.97 -6.16 18.62
N THR A 446 -12.49 -7.37 18.36
CA THR A 446 -13.34 -8.57 18.30
C THR A 446 -14.03 -8.84 19.62
N SER A 447 -13.34 -8.66 20.76
CA SER A 447 -13.93 -8.84 22.09
C SER A 447 -15.07 -7.85 22.37
N ILE A 448 -14.93 -6.57 21.98
CA ILE A 448 -16.00 -5.58 22.13
C ILE A 448 -17.18 -5.90 21.21
N ILE A 449 -16.93 -6.28 19.95
CA ILE A 449 -18.00 -6.63 19.00
C ILE A 449 -18.75 -7.89 19.46
N ARG A 450 -18.06 -8.87 20.06
CA ARG A 450 -18.69 -10.05 20.67
C ARG A 450 -19.70 -9.68 21.76
N LEU A 451 -19.39 -8.68 22.61
CA LEU A 451 -20.38 -8.22 23.60
C LEU A 451 -21.61 -7.64 22.93
N VAL A 452 -21.44 -6.96 21.79
CA VAL A 452 -22.55 -6.43 21.00
C VAL A 452 -23.38 -7.55 20.38
N SER A 453 -22.75 -8.60 19.85
CA SER A 453 -23.47 -9.77 19.32
C SER A 453 -24.27 -10.53 20.39
N LEU A 454 -23.87 -10.44 21.67
CA LEU A 454 -24.62 -10.96 22.82
C LEU A 454 -25.81 -10.06 23.25
N GLY A 455 -26.16 -9.06 22.46
CA GLY A 455 -27.32 -8.20 22.69
C GLY A 455 -27.04 -6.91 23.47
N HIS A 456 -25.77 -6.61 23.79
CA HIS A 456 -25.43 -5.33 24.40
C HIS A 456 -25.47 -4.21 23.35
N GLU A 457 -25.96 -3.02 23.70
CA GLU A 457 -25.70 -1.84 22.89
C GLU A 457 -24.21 -1.49 22.92
N LEU A 458 -23.64 -1.00 21.80
CA LEU A 458 -22.20 -0.70 21.70
C LEU A 458 -21.67 0.18 22.84
N GLY A 459 -22.44 1.21 23.25
CA GLY A 459 -22.01 2.08 24.36
C GLY A 459 -21.85 1.32 25.67
N ARG A 460 -22.78 0.41 25.96
CA ARG A 460 -22.73 -0.47 27.13
C ARG A 460 -21.64 -1.53 26.97
N ALA A 461 -21.50 -2.14 25.80
CA ALA A 461 -20.42 -3.09 25.51
C ALA A 461 -19.03 -2.49 25.73
N VAL A 462 -18.78 -1.25 25.28
CA VAL A 462 -17.53 -0.53 25.54
C VAL A 462 -17.35 -0.26 27.04
N SER A 463 -18.40 0.17 27.74
CA SER A 463 -18.34 0.41 29.19
C SER A 463 -18.04 -0.88 29.97
N ASP A 464 -18.75 -1.96 29.65
CA ASP A 464 -18.61 -3.27 30.28
C ASP A 464 -17.22 -3.85 30.01
N TRP A 465 -16.73 -3.74 28.77
CA TRP A 465 -15.37 -4.14 28.39
C TRP A 465 -14.31 -3.34 29.15
N ARG A 466 -14.49 -2.02 29.32
CA ARG A 466 -13.55 -1.20 30.12
C ARG A 466 -13.50 -1.63 31.58
N GLY A 467 -14.61 -2.15 32.12
CA GLY A 467 -14.66 -2.73 33.46
C GLY A 467 -14.12 -4.16 33.53
N LYS A 468 -14.73 -4.96 34.41
CA LYS A 468 -14.32 -6.35 34.71
C LYS A 468 -14.37 -7.27 33.48
N ASN A 469 -15.32 -7.08 32.56
CA ASN A 469 -15.50 -7.99 31.43
C ASN A 469 -14.34 -7.96 30.41
N GLY A 470 -13.52 -6.90 30.41
CA GLY A 470 -12.30 -6.83 29.59
C GLY A 470 -11.01 -6.85 30.41
N GLU A 471 -11.07 -7.04 31.73
CA GLU A 471 -9.88 -7.09 32.58
C GLU A 471 -8.98 -8.27 32.19
N GLN A 472 -9.53 -9.47 32.11
CA GLN A 472 -8.78 -10.69 31.79
C GLN A 472 -8.02 -10.60 30.44
N ILE A 473 -8.64 -10.04 29.39
CA ILE A 473 -8.00 -9.89 28.07
C ILE A 473 -6.90 -8.83 28.09
N ARG A 474 -7.06 -7.75 28.87
CA ARG A 474 -6.01 -6.74 29.02
C ARG A 474 -4.85 -7.26 29.89
N SER A 475 -5.13 -8.03 30.95
CA SER A 475 -4.11 -8.74 31.74
C SER A 475 -3.28 -9.65 30.85
N PHE A 476 -3.93 -10.49 30.04
CA PHE A 476 -3.23 -11.32 29.06
C PHE A 476 -2.35 -10.52 28.10
N ALA A 477 -2.78 -9.33 27.70
CA ALA A 477 -2.07 -8.49 26.74
C ALA A 477 -0.90 -7.68 27.34
N PHE A 478 -0.89 -7.38 28.64
CA PHE A 478 0.07 -6.41 29.22
C PHE A 478 0.70 -6.79 30.56
N GLU A 479 0.12 -7.76 31.29
CA GLU A 479 0.54 -8.03 32.67
C GLU A 479 1.98 -8.51 32.76
N LYS A 480 2.40 -9.35 31.79
CA LYS A 480 3.75 -9.92 31.72
C LYS A 480 4.81 -8.84 31.53
N GLU A 481 4.54 -7.83 30.70
CA GLU A 481 5.43 -6.70 30.50
C GLU A 481 5.56 -5.89 31.77
N ILE A 482 4.43 -5.63 32.46
CA ILE A 482 4.41 -4.91 33.73
C ILE A 482 5.22 -5.68 34.79
N ASP A 483 5.16 -7.01 34.83
CA ASP A 483 5.95 -7.82 35.77
C ASP A 483 7.46 -7.63 35.60
N GLN A 484 7.91 -7.56 34.34
CA GLN A 484 9.32 -7.45 33.96
C GLN A 484 9.91 -6.04 34.14
N LEU A 485 9.12 -5.06 34.58
CA LEU A 485 9.58 -3.70 34.88
C LEU A 485 10.28 -3.62 36.25
N SER A 486 11.25 -2.71 36.38
CA SER A 486 11.83 -2.32 37.67
C SER A 486 10.79 -1.61 38.56
N ALA A 487 11.11 -1.41 39.84
CA ALA A 487 10.25 -0.66 40.75
C ALA A 487 10.01 0.78 40.25
N THR A 488 11.08 1.48 39.86
CA THR A 488 11.02 2.84 39.32
C THR A 488 10.21 2.92 38.02
N GLN A 489 10.36 1.94 37.13
CA GLN A 489 9.60 1.86 35.87
C GLN A 489 8.10 1.66 36.13
N LYS A 490 7.74 0.86 37.15
CA LYS A 490 6.34 0.68 37.58
C LYS A 490 5.76 1.98 38.15
N GLU A 491 6.54 2.75 38.92
CA GLU A 491 6.12 4.05 39.43
C GLU A 491 5.85 5.05 38.31
N ILE A 492 6.77 5.17 37.35
CA ILE A 492 6.62 6.04 36.17
C ILE A 492 5.38 5.65 35.37
N LEU A 493 5.22 4.36 35.06
CA LEU A 493 4.07 3.87 34.33
C LEU A 493 2.77 4.16 35.08
N PHE A 494 2.73 3.94 36.40
CA PHE A 494 1.55 4.21 37.23
C PHE A 494 1.18 5.69 37.22
N ALA A 495 2.14 6.59 37.39
CA ALA A 495 1.93 8.02 37.29
C ALA A 495 1.37 8.41 35.91
N MET A 496 1.93 7.88 34.83
CA MET A 496 1.46 8.15 33.47
C MET A 496 0.07 7.57 33.18
N GLN A 497 -0.26 6.38 33.71
CA GLN A 497 -1.60 5.79 33.63
C GLN A 497 -2.64 6.69 34.35
N LEU A 498 -2.28 7.23 35.51
CA LEU A 498 -3.13 8.17 36.22
C LEU A 498 -3.25 9.48 35.44
N LEU A 499 -2.17 10.08 34.93
CA LEU A 499 -2.26 11.36 34.21
C LEU A 499 -2.93 11.23 32.83
N SER A 500 -2.88 10.06 32.19
CA SER A 500 -3.29 9.78 30.80
C SER A 500 -2.43 10.48 29.74
N ARG A 501 -2.16 11.78 29.96
CA ARG A 501 -1.21 12.60 29.21
C ARG A 501 -0.34 13.34 30.22
N ALA A 502 0.97 13.24 30.06
CA ALA A 502 1.93 13.83 30.99
C ALA A 502 3.10 14.46 30.23
N ARG A 503 3.67 15.53 30.80
CA ARG A 503 4.97 16.06 30.38
C ARG A 503 6.09 15.35 31.12
N THR A 504 7.29 15.35 30.55
CA THR A 504 8.48 14.78 31.20
C THR A 504 8.72 15.42 32.57
N ASP A 505 8.54 16.73 32.69
CA ASP A 505 8.76 17.46 33.95
C ASP A 505 7.72 17.08 35.03
N GLU A 506 6.46 16.87 34.63
CA GLU A 506 5.39 16.42 35.55
C GLU A 506 5.69 15.02 36.09
N VAL A 507 6.11 14.10 35.22
CA VAL A 507 6.49 12.74 35.64
C VAL A 507 7.71 12.78 36.55
N LYS A 508 8.70 13.62 36.22
CA LYS A 508 9.91 13.80 37.03
C LYS A 508 9.59 14.28 38.44
N GLU A 509 8.71 15.27 38.57
CA GLU A 509 8.28 15.81 39.85
C GLU A 509 7.48 14.78 40.65
N ILE A 510 6.52 14.10 40.02
CA ILE A 510 5.65 13.11 40.69
C ILE A 510 6.42 11.86 41.14
N CYS A 511 7.37 11.40 40.33
CA CYS A 511 8.17 10.21 40.62
C CYS A 511 9.46 10.55 41.38
N GLU A 512 9.76 11.82 41.65
CA GLU A 512 10.95 12.27 42.40
C GLU A 512 12.27 11.68 41.85
N ILE A 513 12.39 11.58 40.52
CA ILE A 513 13.54 10.99 39.83
C ILE A 513 14.37 12.05 39.08
N THR A 514 15.60 11.71 38.71
CA THR A 514 16.44 12.58 37.89
C THR A 514 16.04 12.51 36.40
N SER A 515 16.48 13.50 35.60
CA SER A 515 16.23 13.48 34.15
C SER A 515 16.91 12.30 33.47
N VAL A 516 18.10 11.90 33.92
CA VAL A 516 18.86 10.79 33.35
C VAL A 516 18.17 9.46 33.62
N GLU A 517 17.70 9.24 34.85
CA GLU A 517 16.93 8.03 35.21
C GLU A 517 15.61 7.96 34.43
N LEU A 518 14.88 9.08 34.34
CA LEU A 518 13.64 9.15 33.59
C LEU A 518 13.86 8.81 32.10
N GLU A 519 14.91 9.33 31.46
CA GLU A 519 15.22 9.02 30.07
C GLU A 519 15.52 7.52 29.85
N GLN A 520 16.30 6.90 30.74
CA GLN A 520 16.63 5.48 30.68
C GLN A 520 15.40 4.59 30.89
N ASP A 521 14.56 4.92 31.87
CA ASP A 521 13.34 4.17 32.15
C ASP A 521 12.27 4.38 31.07
N LEU A 522 12.15 5.59 30.52
CA LEU A 522 11.30 5.86 29.35
C LEU A 522 11.78 5.12 28.11
N ALA A 523 13.08 4.92 27.91
CA ALA A 523 13.57 4.08 26.82
C ALA A 523 13.14 2.61 27.02
N THR A 524 13.18 2.11 28.26
CA THR A 524 12.72 0.75 28.58
C THR A 524 11.21 0.59 28.39
N LEU A 525 10.40 1.52 28.90
CA LEU A 525 8.95 1.52 28.72
C LEU A 525 8.55 1.60 27.23
N LYS A 526 9.36 2.29 26.42
CA LYS A 526 9.18 2.38 24.97
C LYS A 526 9.48 1.06 24.27
N ASN A 527 10.48 0.31 24.70
CA ASN A 527 10.80 -1.02 24.15
C ASN A 527 9.66 -2.03 24.34
N TYR A 528 8.86 -1.87 25.40
CA TYR A 528 7.64 -2.66 25.63
C TYR A 528 6.38 -2.07 24.98
N HIS A 529 6.50 -0.96 24.23
CA HIS A 529 5.38 -0.24 23.61
C HIS A 529 4.30 0.24 24.61
N LEU A 530 4.69 0.60 25.83
CA LEU A 530 3.74 0.94 26.91
C LEU A 530 3.23 2.39 26.87
N TYR A 531 3.87 3.26 26.10
CA TYR A 531 3.45 4.64 25.87
C TYR A 531 3.83 5.14 24.48
N ALA A 532 3.24 6.26 24.06
CA ALA A 532 3.55 6.96 22.82
C ALA A 532 3.97 8.41 23.11
N THR A 533 4.77 8.99 22.22
CA THR A 533 5.13 10.42 22.24
C THR A 533 4.37 11.19 21.16
N LYS A 534 3.79 12.33 21.52
CA LYS A 534 3.23 13.30 20.57
C LYS A 534 3.95 14.63 20.70
N GLY A 535 4.37 15.18 19.57
CA GLY A 535 4.92 16.54 19.51
C GLY A 535 3.79 17.56 19.57
N ASP A 536 3.83 18.46 20.55
CA ASP A 536 2.95 19.62 20.65
C ASP A 536 3.74 20.89 20.27
N PRO A 537 3.26 21.70 19.30
CA PRO A 537 3.94 22.93 18.88
C PRO A 537 4.12 23.99 19.98
N VAL A 538 3.30 23.93 21.05
CA VAL A 538 3.26 24.92 22.13
C VAL A 538 3.76 24.33 23.45
N ALA A 539 3.53 23.04 23.69
CA ALA A 539 3.75 22.39 24.99
C ALA A 539 4.95 21.40 25.06
N GLY A 540 5.65 21.15 23.95
CA GLY A 540 6.76 20.19 23.90
C GLY A 540 6.32 18.74 23.73
N THR A 541 7.15 17.78 24.15
CA THR A 541 6.86 16.34 24.03
C THR A 541 5.84 15.90 25.07
N ILE A 542 4.69 15.43 24.62
CA ILE A 542 3.64 14.85 25.47
C ILE A 542 3.78 13.32 25.46
N LEU A 543 3.83 12.73 26.65
CA LEU A 543 3.78 11.30 26.88
C LEU A 543 2.31 10.88 27.02
N GLU A 544 1.84 9.96 26.18
CA GLU A 544 0.45 9.48 26.18
C GLU A 544 0.43 7.96 26.38
N VAL A 545 -0.35 7.50 27.36
CA VAL A 545 -0.57 6.07 27.60
C VAL A 545 -1.87 5.64 26.90
N PRO A 546 -1.81 4.65 25.98
CA PRO A 546 -3.02 4.13 25.32
C PRO A 546 -4.07 3.66 26.33
N GLU A 547 -5.35 3.85 26.00
CA GLU A 547 -6.44 3.57 26.93
C GLU A 547 -6.45 2.13 27.49
N PRO A 548 -6.21 1.07 26.71
CA PRO A 548 -6.14 -0.28 27.27
C PRO A 548 -5.08 -0.44 28.36
N ILE A 549 -3.91 0.20 28.20
CA ILE A 549 -2.82 0.16 29.19
C ILE A 549 -3.19 1.03 30.39
N ARG A 550 -3.84 2.17 30.17
CA ARG A 550 -4.35 3.05 31.22
C ARG A 550 -5.29 2.32 32.19
N LEU A 551 -6.14 1.45 31.66
CA LEU A 551 -7.09 0.66 32.46
C LEU A 551 -6.39 -0.40 33.33
N MET A 552 -5.12 -0.71 33.06
CA MET A 552 -4.31 -1.65 33.85
C MET A 552 -3.68 -1.04 35.10
N HIS A 553 -4.07 0.20 35.45
CA HIS A 553 -3.55 0.88 36.63
C HIS A 553 -3.70 0.06 37.92
N ASP A 554 -4.78 -0.70 38.09
CA ASP A 554 -4.99 -1.57 39.26
C ASP A 554 -3.92 -2.68 39.35
N ILE A 555 -3.50 -3.25 38.21
CA ILE A 555 -2.44 -4.27 38.18
C ILE A 555 -1.09 -3.65 38.49
N THR A 556 -0.78 -2.49 37.89
CA THR A 556 0.45 -1.76 38.22
C THR A 556 0.47 -1.35 39.70
N GLN A 557 -0.67 -0.88 40.21
CA GLN A 557 -0.87 -0.44 41.58
C GLN A 557 -0.59 -1.56 42.60
N ASN A 558 -1.09 -2.77 42.34
CA ASN A 558 -0.89 -3.92 43.23
C ASN A 558 0.58 -4.37 43.30
N LYS A 559 1.40 -3.97 42.32
CA LYS A 559 2.83 -4.27 42.24
C LYS A 559 3.72 -3.17 42.87
N LEU A 560 3.11 -2.14 43.48
CA LEU A 560 3.80 -1.04 44.15
C LEU A 560 3.55 -1.04 45.68
N PRO A 561 4.57 -0.66 46.49
CA PRO A 561 4.39 -0.46 47.93
C PRO A 561 3.28 0.56 48.24
N GLU A 562 2.49 0.29 49.28
CA GLU A 562 1.31 1.12 49.63
C GLU A 562 1.66 2.60 49.89
N ALA A 563 2.78 2.85 50.58
CA ALA A 563 3.24 4.21 50.87
C ALA A 563 3.51 5.00 49.59
N ARG A 564 4.14 4.36 48.60
CA ARG A 564 4.52 5.01 47.34
C ARG A 564 3.31 5.27 46.45
N ARG A 565 2.39 4.30 46.36
CA ARG A 565 1.11 4.45 45.67
C ARG A 565 0.34 5.68 46.13
N LYS A 566 0.14 5.84 47.43
CA LYS A 566 -0.60 6.97 48.01
C LYS A 566 0.06 8.32 47.72
N HIS A 567 1.40 8.35 47.65
CA HIS A 567 2.14 9.55 47.27
C HIS A 567 1.85 9.94 45.81
N ILE A 568 2.05 9.01 44.86
CA ILE A 568 1.84 9.25 43.43
C ILE A 568 0.39 9.67 43.13
N GLU A 569 -0.61 9.03 43.75
CA GLU A 569 -2.01 9.38 43.61
C GLU A 569 -2.31 10.82 44.05
N ARG A 570 -1.78 11.24 45.22
CA ARG A 570 -1.95 12.61 45.74
C ARG A 570 -1.31 13.64 44.82
N ALA A 571 -0.10 13.36 44.34
CA ALA A 571 0.63 14.24 43.43
C ALA A 571 -0.13 14.40 42.09
N CYS A 572 -0.65 13.30 41.53
CA CYS A 572 -1.46 13.33 40.30
C CYS A 572 -2.79 14.10 40.47
N ILE A 573 -3.45 13.99 41.63
CA ILE A 573 -4.68 14.73 41.92
C ILE A 573 -4.40 16.24 42.03
N SER A 574 -3.29 16.62 42.65
CA SER A 574 -2.83 18.01 42.74
C SER A 574 -2.60 18.60 41.34
N ALA A 575 -1.92 17.87 40.46
CA ALA A 575 -1.66 18.28 39.08
C ALA A 575 -2.96 18.47 38.26
N ARG A 576 -3.98 17.64 38.47
CA ARG A 576 -5.26 17.69 37.72
C ARG A 576 -6.19 18.85 38.12
N LYS A 577 -6.12 19.36 39.35
CA LYS A 577 -7.04 20.40 39.84
C LYS A 577 -6.78 21.80 39.25
N ASN A 578 -5.64 22.01 38.61
CA ASN A 578 -5.25 23.31 38.08
C ASN A 578 -5.73 23.61 36.63
N ASN A 579 -6.60 22.78 36.01
CA ASN A 579 -7.10 22.98 34.63
C ASN A 579 -8.57 22.52 34.40
N GLU A 580 -9.54 23.44 34.24
CA GLU A 580 -10.90 23.16 33.69
C GLU A 580 -11.00 23.56 32.20
N ASP A 581 -11.29 22.59 31.33
CA ASP A 581 -11.16 22.71 29.86
C ASP A 581 -12.51 22.98 29.13
N PRO A 582 -12.62 24.10 28.37
CA PRO A 582 -13.74 24.42 27.47
C PRO A 582 -14.13 23.30 26.48
N ALA A 583 -13.20 22.44 26.07
CA ALA A 583 -13.45 21.34 25.13
C ALA A 583 -14.47 20.32 25.67
N ARG A 584 -14.51 20.14 27.01
CA ARG A 584 -15.41 19.18 27.66
C ARG A 584 -16.89 19.57 27.55
N ARG A 585 -17.19 20.87 27.48
CA ARG A 585 -18.57 21.40 27.36
C ARG A 585 -19.12 21.25 25.95
N ILE A 586 -18.29 21.48 24.93
CA ILE A 586 -18.66 21.31 23.51
C ILE A 586 -18.97 19.83 23.22
N ALA A 587 -18.17 18.90 23.75
CA ALA A 587 -18.40 17.47 23.61
C ALA A 587 -19.76 16.99 24.18
N LEU A 588 -20.24 17.64 25.25
CA LEU A 588 -21.57 17.37 25.83
C LEU A 588 -22.69 17.79 24.88
N ILE A 589 -22.59 18.97 24.26
CA ILE A 589 -23.59 19.51 23.32
C ILE A 589 -23.67 18.63 22.07
N VAL A 590 -22.53 18.17 21.55
CA VAL A 590 -22.46 17.21 20.43
C VAL A 590 -23.16 15.91 20.83
N SER A 591 -22.86 15.37 22.01
CA SER A 591 -23.43 14.10 22.49
C SER A 591 -24.95 14.16 22.68
N GLN A 592 -25.48 15.27 23.21
CA GLN A 592 -26.93 15.48 23.38
C GLN A 592 -27.64 15.63 22.02
N THR A 593 -27.04 16.34 21.07
CA THR A 593 -27.57 16.47 19.71
C THR A 593 -27.64 15.10 19.01
N VAL A 594 -26.57 14.31 19.09
CA VAL A 594 -26.53 12.97 18.50
C VAL A 594 -27.58 12.05 19.12
N ARG A 595 -27.89 12.20 20.42
CA ARG A 595 -28.98 11.47 21.09
C ARG A 595 -30.34 11.78 20.45
N HIS A 596 -30.62 13.05 20.16
CA HIS A 596 -31.85 13.44 19.46
C HIS A 596 -31.90 12.91 18.02
N TRP A 597 -30.78 12.90 17.29
CA TRP A 597 -30.73 12.29 15.96
C TRP A 597 -31.02 10.78 15.99
N LYS A 598 -30.51 10.06 16.99
CA LYS A 598 -30.78 8.62 17.16
C LYS A 598 -32.26 8.35 17.40
N ALA A 599 -32.95 9.26 18.10
CA ALA A 599 -34.39 9.21 18.31
C ALA A 599 -35.21 9.75 17.10
N GLN A 600 -34.58 10.07 15.97
CA GLN A 600 -35.18 10.71 14.79
C GLN A 600 -35.88 12.07 15.08
N ASN A 601 -35.61 12.68 16.22
CA ASN A 601 -36.19 13.95 16.66
C ASN A 601 -35.31 15.13 16.18
N TYR A 602 -35.19 15.30 14.87
CA TYR A 602 -34.29 16.29 14.27
C TYR A 602 -34.72 17.73 14.54
N GLU A 603 -36.02 17.98 14.68
CA GLU A 603 -36.61 19.27 15.03
C GLU A 603 -36.25 19.66 16.48
N VAL A 604 -36.26 18.70 17.40
CA VAL A 604 -35.84 18.91 18.80
C VAL A 604 -34.33 19.15 18.88
N ALA A 605 -33.55 18.39 18.11
CA ALA A 605 -32.10 18.60 17.99
C ALA A 605 -31.77 20.01 17.47
N GLU A 606 -32.50 20.48 16.45
CA GLU A 606 -32.34 21.82 15.89
C GLU A 606 -32.67 22.90 16.92
N SER A 607 -33.77 22.75 17.67
CA SER A 607 -34.17 23.68 18.72
C SER A 607 -33.14 23.75 19.84
N TYR A 608 -32.63 22.59 20.27
CA TYR A 608 -31.58 22.49 21.28
C TYR A 608 -30.29 23.18 20.83
N LEU A 609 -29.82 22.88 19.62
CA LEU A 609 -28.62 23.51 19.06
C LEU A 609 -28.78 25.02 18.90
N SER A 610 -29.95 25.49 18.52
CA SER A 610 -30.20 26.93 18.38
C SER A 610 -30.09 27.67 19.72
N LYS A 611 -30.51 27.03 20.82
CA LYS A 611 -30.36 27.54 22.19
C LYS A 611 -28.91 27.50 22.69
N GLU A 612 -28.13 26.51 22.30
CA GLU A 612 -26.71 26.44 22.70
C GLU A 612 -25.83 27.38 21.85
N ILE A 613 -26.13 27.53 20.56
CA ILE A 613 -25.48 28.52 19.68
C ILE A 613 -25.71 29.95 20.18
N SER A 614 -26.87 30.28 20.77
CA SER A 614 -27.07 31.61 21.35
C SER A 614 -26.16 31.90 22.56
N LYS A 615 -25.65 30.86 23.22
CA LYS A 615 -24.69 30.96 24.34
C LYS A 615 -23.24 30.91 23.87
N TYR A 616 -22.96 30.14 22.81
CA TYR A 616 -21.63 29.89 22.26
C TYR A 616 -21.56 30.32 20.78
N ASN A 617 -21.90 31.59 20.53
CA ASN A 617 -22.17 32.12 19.19
C ASN A 617 -20.95 32.24 18.26
N LYS A 618 -19.74 32.01 18.77
CA LYS A 618 -18.46 32.00 18.03
C LYS A 618 -17.87 30.60 17.87
N THR A 619 -18.63 29.53 18.12
CA THR A 619 -18.13 28.14 17.96
C THR A 619 -18.61 27.55 16.65
N GLY A 620 -17.74 27.50 15.64
CA GLY A 620 -18.09 27.03 14.29
C GLY A 620 -18.62 25.59 14.24
N ASP A 621 -18.11 24.69 15.08
CA ASP A 621 -18.55 23.29 15.15
C ASP A 621 -20.05 23.14 15.48
N LEU A 622 -20.62 24.04 16.30
CA LEU A 622 -22.05 24.00 16.64
C LEU A 622 -22.93 24.41 15.44
N TYR A 623 -22.48 25.38 14.65
CA TYR A 623 -23.17 25.75 13.41
C TYR A 623 -23.09 24.62 12.37
N CYS A 624 -21.92 23.96 12.22
CA CYS A 624 -21.78 22.80 11.33
C CYS A 624 -22.70 21.66 11.75
N LEU A 625 -22.78 21.40 13.05
CA LEU A 625 -23.66 20.40 13.64
C LEU A 625 -25.15 20.74 13.44
N ARG A 626 -25.55 22.02 13.49
CA ARG A 626 -26.91 22.46 13.16
C ARG A 626 -27.22 22.36 11.68
N GLY A 627 -26.29 22.73 10.80
CA GLY A 627 -26.42 22.55 9.36
C GLY A 627 -26.66 21.08 9.02
N ARG A 628 -25.84 20.18 9.56
CA ARG A 628 -26.03 18.72 9.43
C ARG A 628 -27.38 18.25 9.96
N THR A 629 -27.85 18.79 11.10
CA THR A 629 -29.16 18.44 11.67
C THR A 629 -30.28 18.83 10.71
N ARG A 630 -30.24 20.05 10.17
CA ARG A 630 -31.25 20.59 9.26
C ARG A 630 -31.32 19.87 7.93
N MET A 631 -30.24 19.22 7.47
CA MET A 631 -30.29 18.32 6.31
C MET A 631 -31.23 17.12 6.50
N SER A 632 -31.60 16.78 7.73
CA SER A 632 -32.48 15.66 8.06
C SER A 632 -33.89 16.09 8.48
N VAL A 633 -34.12 17.39 8.71
CA VAL A 633 -35.44 17.96 9.04
C VAL A 633 -36.24 18.16 7.75
N ARG A 634 -37.47 17.64 7.71
CA ARG A 634 -38.34 17.82 6.53
C ARG A 634 -38.77 19.28 6.40
N GLY A 635 -38.71 19.82 5.18
CA GLY A 635 -39.17 21.18 4.87
C GLY A 635 -38.14 22.29 5.08
N ARG A 636 -36.92 21.99 5.56
CA ARG A 636 -35.84 22.99 5.62
C ARG A 636 -35.32 23.32 4.22
N LYS A 637 -35.21 24.62 3.93
CA LYS A 637 -34.72 25.08 2.64
C LYS A 637 -33.19 24.90 2.57
N PRO A 638 -32.62 24.48 1.43
CA PRO A 638 -31.16 24.39 1.25
C PRO A 638 -30.40 25.66 1.64
N SER A 639 -30.99 26.84 1.38
CA SER A 639 -30.42 28.14 1.74
C SER A 639 -30.27 28.37 3.25
N GLU A 640 -31.15 27.78 4.08
CA GLU A 640 -31.06 27.89 5.54
C GLU A 640 -29.92 27.03 6.09
N ILE A 641 -29.71 25.87 5.47
CA ILE A 641 -28.63 24.94 5.81
C ILE A 641 -27.28 25.53 5.38
N GLU A 642 -27.24 26.17 4.20
CA GLU A 642 -26.03 26.79 3.67
C GLU A 642 -25.55 27.95 4.56
N ARG A 643 -26.45 28.77 5.12
CA ARG A 643 -26.10 29.81 6.11
C ARG A 643 -25.42 29.26 7.37
N ASP A 644 -25.78 28.05 7.78
CA ASP A 644 -25.13 27.39 8.92
C ASP A 644 -23.71 26.96 8.57
N PHE A 645 -23.47 26.45 7.36
CA PHE A 645 -22.11 26.12 6.92
C PHE A 645 -21.26 27.37 6.70
N GLU A 646 -21.83 28.47 6.20
CA GLU A 646 -21.15 29.77 6.12
C GLU A 646 -20.80 30.32 7.51
N SER A 647 -21.70 30.16 8.48
CA SER A 647 -21.43 30.54 9.87
C SER A 647 -20.36 29.64 10.51
N ALA A 648 -20.40 28.33 10.24
CA ALA A 648 -19.41 27.38 10.72
C ALA A 648 -17.99 27.69 10.19
N ASP A 649 -17.91 28.04 8.91
CA ASP A 649 -16.69 28.49 8.25
C ASP A 649 -16.16 29.79 8.89
N LYS A 650 -17.04 30.78 9.07
CA LYS A 650 -16.70 32.08 9.67
C LYS A 650 -16.17 31.95 11.11
N TYR A 651 -16.72 31.04 11.90
CA TYR A 651 -16.43 30.90 13.33
C TYR A 651 -15.43 29.77 13.65
N GLY A 652 -14.81 29.15 12.66
CA GLY A 652 -13.82 28.09 12.85
C GLY A 652 -14.45 26.74 13.18
N CYS A 653 -14.46 25.86 12.19
CA CYS A 653 -14.92 24.47 12.30
C CYS A 653 -13.87 23.54 11.69
N ASN A 654 -13.85 22.26 12.10
CA ASN A 654 -13.06 21.26 11.41
C ASN A 654 -13.33 21.27 9.89
N ALA A 655 -12.29 21.57 9.13
CA ALA A 655 -12.32 21.73 7.68
C ALA A 655 -12.94 20.53 6.94
N PHE A 656 -12.60 19.30 7.35
CA PHE A 656 -13.08 18.10 6.69
C PHE A 656 -14.58 17.89 6.93
N ASP A 657 -15.03 17.99 8.19
CA ASP A 657 -16.44 17.81 8.53
C ASP A 657 -17.33 18.88 7.88
N LEU A 658 -16.90 20.14 7.91
CA LEU A 658 -17.60 21.24 7.24
C LEU A 658 -17.75 20.96 5.73
N LEU A 659 -16.65 20.69 5.04
CA LEU A 659 -16.68 20.46 3.59
C LEU A 659 -17.45 19.20 3.23
N LYS A 660 -17.33 18.13 4.01
CA LYS A 660 -18.08 16.87 3.81
C LYS A 660 -19.59 17.12 3.74
N TYR A 661 -20.16 17.77 4.75
CA TYR A 661 -21.61 17.98 4.79
C TYR A 661 -22.08 19.05 3.81
N TRP A 662 -21.27 20.08 3.58
CA TRP A 662 -21.58 21.10 2.58
C TRP A 662 -21.60 20.50 1.15
N TYR A 663 -20.64 19.62 0.82
CA TYR A 663 -20.59 18.93 -0.46
C TYR A 663 -21.76 17.95 -0.59
N MET A 664 -22.05 17.17 0.46
CA MET A 664 -23.22 16.28 0.49
C MET A 664 -24.54 17.03 0.26
N LEU A 665 -24.70 18.24 0.82
CA LEU A 665 -25.86 19.10 0.56
C LEU A 665 -25.97 19.44 -0.92
N LYS A 666 -24.86 19.87 -1.54
CA LYS A 666 -24.84 20.21 -2.97
C LYS A 666 -25.13 19.00 -3.85
N ILE A 667 -24.52 17.84 -3.57
CA ILE A 667 -24.76 16.58 -4.30
C ILE A 667 -26.22 16.12 -4.16
N ARG A 668 -26.78 16.11 -2.95
CA ARG A 668 -28.17 15.70 -2.69
C ARG A 668 -29.17 16.56 -3.46
N ASN A 669 -28.91 17.85 -3.55
CA ASN A 669 -29.76 18.80 -4.28
C ASN A 669 -29.47 18.82 -5.79
N LYS A 670 -28.52 18.01 -6.27
CA LYS A 670 -28.00 18.04 -7.65
C LYS A 670 -27.56 19.45 -8.07
N ASP A 671 -27.06 20.25 -7.12
CA ASP A 671 -26.50 21.58 -7.32
C ASP A 671 -25.02 21.45 -7.73
N TRP A 672 -24.79 20.93 -8.94
CA TRP A 672 -23.44 20.66 -9.44
C TRP A 672 -22.62 21.94 -9.64
N ARG A 673 -23.26 23.03 -10.09
CA ARG A 673 -22.61 24.35 -10.20
C ARG A 673 -22.24 24.91 -8.83
N GLY A 674 -23.11 24.79 -7.83
CA GLY A 674 -22.81 25.18 -6.47
C GLY A 674 -21.70 24.33 -5.84
N LEU A 675 -21.65 23.03 -6.12
CA LEU A 675 -20.56 22.15 -5.69
C LEU A 675 -19.22 22.58 -6.29
N PHE A 676 -19.19 22.83 -7.60
CA PHE A 676 -18.01 23.29 -8.32
C PHE A 676 -17.49 24.61 -7.74
N ASN A 677 -18.36 25.62 -7.62
CA ASN A 677 -17.99 26.94 -7.10
C ASN A 677 -17.56 26.89 -5.62
N LEU A 678 -18.19 26.03 -4.81
CA LEU A 678 -17.81 25.82 -3.42
C LEU A 678 -16.38 25.28 -3.33
N HIS A 679 -16.01 24.31 -4.18
CA HIS A 679 -14.65 23.79 -4.23
C HIS A 679 -13.65 24.87 -4.61
N VAL A 680 -13.93 25.66 -5.64
CA VAL A 680 -13.07 26.79 -6.05
C VAL A 680 -12.89 27.79 -4.92
N ARG A 681 -13.98 28.18 -4.25
CA ARG A 681 -13.95 29.12 -3.11
C ARG A 681 -13.16 28.58 -1.92
N LYS A 682 -13.09 27.26 -1.76
CA LYS A 682 -12.44 26.57 -0.63
C LYS A 682 -11.21 25.78 -1.04
N LYS A 683 -10.58 26.16 -2.17
CA LYS A 683 -9.46 25.41 -2.76
C LYS A 683 -8.35 25.15 -1.75
N ASP A 684 -7.93 26.18 -1.02
CA ASP A 684 -6.81 26.10 -0.06
C ASP A 684 -7.06 25.10 1.07
N THR A 685 -8.30 24.71 1.32
CA THR A 685 -8.65 23.72 2.33
C THR A 685 -9.07 22.39 1.72
N ALA A 686 -9.85 22.42 0.64
CA ALA A 686 -10.40 21.25 -0.01
C ALA A 686 -9.32 20.39 -0.70
N GLN A 687 -8.29 21.02 -1.25
CA GLN A 687 -7.25 20.34 -2.03
C GLN A 687 -6.43 19.32 -1.21
N PHE A 688 -6.37 19.49 0.11
CA PHE A 688 -5.71 18.56 1.03
C PHE A 688 -6.48 17.25 1.24
N PHE A 689 -7.74 17.18 0.80
CA PHE A 689 -8.59 16.00 0.97
C PHE A 689 -8.97 15.41 -0.42
N PRO A 690 -8.35 14.29 -0.83
CA PRO A 690 -8.51 13.71 -2.16
C PRO A 690 -9.96 13.45 -2.61
N ILE A 691 -10.85 13.14 -1.67
CA ILE A 691 -12.28 12.95 -1.95
C ILE A 691 -12.95 14.22 -2.49
N PHE A 692 -12.59 15.41 -1.98
CA PHE A 692 -13.18 16.67 -2.45
C PHE A 692 -12.65 17.07 -3.83
N ASN A 693 -11.40 16.71 -4.15
CA ASN A 693 -10.83 16.85 -5.48
C ASN A 693 -11.59 15.98 -6.49
N CYS A 694 -11.92 14.74 -6.12
CA CYS A 694 -12.79 13.88 -6.93
C CYS A 694 -14.18 14.48 -7.10
N CYS A 695 -14.78 15.03 -6.03
CA CYS A 695 -16.08 15.70 -6.13
C CYS A 695 -16.05 16.93 -7.06
N HIS A 696 -14.94 17.64 -7.14
CA HIS A 696 -14.78 18.78 -8.06
C HIS A 696 -14.77 18.33 -9.52
N VAL A 697 -13.97 17.31 -9.84
CA VAL A 697 -13.93 16.71 -11.19
C VAL A 697 -15.28 16.11 -11.54
N PHE A 698 -15.90 15.37 -10.62
CA PHE A 698 -17.23 14.80 -10.79
C PHE A 698 -18.30 15.87 -11.01
N ALA A 699 -18.24 17.00 -10.29
CA ALA A 699 -19.16 18.12 -10.51
C ALA A 699 -19.05 18.66 -11.94
N ALA A 700 -17.84 18.83 -12.46
CA ALA A 700 -17.61 19.28 -13.83
C ALA A 700 -18.21 18.29 -14.86
N VAL A 701 -17.97 16.99 -14.69
CA VAL A 701 -18.57 15.93 -15.54
C VAL A 701 -20.10 15.99 -15.49
N LYS A 702 -20.70 16.12 -14.30
CA LYS A 702 -22.17 16.17 -14.16
C LYS A 702 -22.80 17.46 -14.66
N ILE A 703 -22.09 18.60 -14.62
CA ILE A 703 -22.54 19.82 -15.30
C ILE A 703 -22.58 19.58 -16.80
N ALA A 704 -21.55 18.95 -17.38
CA ALA A 704 -21.51 18.63 -18.80
C ALA A 704 -22.64 17.68 -19.22
N ASP A 705 -22.80 16.55 -18.51
CA ASP A 705 -23.86 15.56 -18.77
C ASP A 705 -25.24 16.21 -18.80
N ARG A 706 -25.57 17.00 -17.75
CA ARG A 706 -26.88 17.65 -17.62
C ARG A 706 -27.12 18.73 -18.68
N THR A 707 -26.05 19.39 -19.11
CA THR A 707 -26.11 20.37 -20.21
C THR A 707 -26.48 19.66 -21.52
N LEU A 708 -25.86 18.50 -21.82
CA LEU A 708 -26.22 17.69 -22.99
C LEU A 708 -27.63 17.11 -22.93
N GLU A 709 -28.07 16.63 -21.76
CA GLU A 709 -29.44 16.13 -21.57
C GLU A 709 -30.50 17.20 -21.86
N THR A 710 -30.24 18.44 -21.43
CA THR A 710 -31.14 19.57 -21.65
C THR A 710 -31.16 19.98 -23.13
N GLU A 711 -30.01 19.96 -23.80
CA GLU A 711 -29.88 20.30 -25.23
C GLU A 711 -30.57 19.31 -26.18
N ARG A 712 -30.52 18.01 -25.88
CA ARG A 712 -31.28 17.00 -26.62
C ARG A 712 -32.79 17.28 -26.62
N ALA A 713 -33.28 18.09 -25.68
CA ALA A 713 -34.66 18.51 -25.59
C ALA A 713 -34.96 19.87 -26.24
N SER A 714 -33.96 20.73 -26.53
CA SER A 714 -34.19 22.14 -26.92
C SER A 714 -33.48 22.66 -28.18
N LYS A 715 -32.66 21.86 -28.88
CA LYS A 715 -31.99 22.23 -30.16
C LYS A 715 -31.28 23.60 -30.16
N GLY A 716 -30.24 23.79 -29.33
CA GLY A 716 -29.17 24.77 -29.64
C GLY A 716 -28.49 25.45 -28.44
N SER A 717 -27.14 25.36 -28.43
CA SER A 717 -26.07 26.12 -27.73
C SER A 717 -25.30 25.44 -26.59
N GLY A 718 -25.88 24.48 -25.87
CA GLY A 718 -25.26 23.85 -24.69
C GLY A 718 -24.23 22.74 -24.97
N VAL A 719 -24.07 22.29 -26.23
CA VAL A 719 -23.05 21.28 -26.57
C VAL A 719 -21.64 21.82 -26.36
N ASP A 720 -21.38 23.08 -26.71
CA ASP A 720 -20.07 23.73 -26.52
C ASP A 720 -19.75 23.94 -25.04
N ASP A 721 -20.76 24.31 -24.25
CA ASP A 721 -20.64 24.41 -22.79
C ASP A 721 -20.35 23.04 -22.15
N ALA A 722 -20.98 21.97 -22.63
CA ALA A 722 -20.67 20.61 -22.16
C ALA A 722 -19.23 20.20 -22.48
N ILE A 723 -18.76 20.45 -23.70
CA ILE A 723 -17.37 20.21 -24.12
C ILE A 723 -16.40 20.98 -23.20
N LYS A 724 -16.72 22.24 -22.88
CA LYS A 724 -15.91 23.08 -21.98
C LYS A 724 -15.80 22.45 -20.59
N TYR A 725 -16.90 21.98 -20.00
CA TYR A 725 -16.89 21.37 -18.68
C TYR A 725 -16.21 19.99 -18.65
N TYR A 726 -16.38 19.14 -19.66
CA TYR A 726 -15.61 17.90 -19.76
C TYR A 726 -14.11 18.17 -19.88
N THR A 727 -13.73 19.17 -20.67
CA THR A 727 -12.32 19.55 -20.82
C THR A 727 -11.76 20.12 -19.53
N GLN A 728 -12.56 20.89 -18.79
CA GLN A 728 -12.20 21.38 -17.46
C GLN A 728 -12.05 20.23 -16.45
N ALA A 729 -12.90 19.20 -16.52
CA ALA A 729 -12.76 18.00 -15.68
C ALA A 729 -11.42 17.30 -15.93
N LEU A 730 -11.01 17.16 -17.20
CA LEU A 730 -9.72 16.58 -17.57
C LEU A 730 -8.53 17.39 -17.01
N GLN A 731 -8.59 18.73 -17.14
CA GLN A 731 -7.57 19.65 -16.61
C GLN A 731 -7.45 19.56 -15.09
N LEU A 732 -8.59 19.53 -14.40
CA LEU A 732 -8.62 19.44 -12.95
C LEU A 732 -8.05 18.11 -12.46
N ALA A 733 -8.47 17.00 -13.06
CA ALA A 733 -8.00 15.67 -12.68
C ALA A 733 -6.49 15.52 -12.87
N ASP A 734 -5.95 15.99 -13.99
CA ASP A 734 -4.51 16.02 -14.25
C ASP A 734 -3.75 16.89 -13.25
N GLY A 735 -4.27 18.07 -12.92
CA GLY A 735 -3.70 18.93 -11.89
C GLY A 735 -3.61 18.22 -10.53
N TYR A 736 -4.69 17.58 -10.09
CA TYR A 736 -4.71 16.85 -8.82
C TYR A 736 -3.78 15.63 -8.79
N ILE A 737 -3.64 14.92 -9.92
CA ILE A 737 -2.71 13.80 -10.04
C ILE A 737 -1.27 14.31 -9.99
N THR A 738 -0.95 15.34 -10.78
CA THR A 738 0.38 15.93 -10.90
C THR A 738 0.84 16.53 -9.57
N ASP A 739 -0.05 17.20 -8.85
CA ASP A 739 0.23 17.84 -7.56
C ASP A 739 0.21 16.84 -6.38
N ARG A 740 0.10 15.53 -6.64
CA ARG A 740 0.03 14.45 -5.63
C ARG A 740 -1.13 14.58 -4.64
N GLN A 741 -2.23 15.23 -5.06
CA GLN A 741 -3.43 15.45 -4.25
C GLN A 741 -4.49 14.34 -4.43
N ALA A 742 -4.12 13.23 -5.07
CA ALA A 742 -5.00 12.11 -5.41
C ALA A 742 -5.10 11.01 -4.34
N MET A 743 -4.18 10.93 -3.37
CA MET A 743 -4.02 9.86 -2.35
C MET A 743 -5.22 8.90 -2.16
N GLY A 744 -5.11 7.66 -2.64
CA GLY A 744 -6.15 6.62 -2.54
C GLY A 744 -7.30 6.70 -3.55
N TYR A 745 -7.39 7.80 -4.31
CA TYR A 745 -8.42 8.07 -5.32
C TYR A 745 -7.83 8.24 -6.74
N PHE A 746 -6.57 7.86 -6.96
CA PHE A 746 -5.94 7.91 -8.28
C PHE A 746 -6.76 7.17 -9.33
N HIS A 747 -7.27 5.97 -8.99
CA HIS A 747 -8.13 5.21 -9.88
C HIS A 747 -9.45 5.94 -10.17
N ASN A 748 -10.13 6.50 -9.16
CA ASN A 748 -11.36 7.26 -9.34
C ASN A 748 -11.16 8.49 -10.25
N LEU A 749 -10.06 9.23 -10.08
CA LEU A 749 -9.72 10.34 -10.95
C LEU A 749 -9.46 9.88 -12.38
N ARG A 750 -8.75 8.76 -12.59
CA ARG A 750 -8.54 8.17 -13.92
C ARG A 750 -9.85 7.69 -14.57
N CYS A 751 -10.77 7.12 -13.81
CA CYS A 751 -12.11 6.78 -14.29
C CYS A 751 -12.88 8.03 -14.70
N LEU A 752 -12.86 9.09 -13.89
CA LEU A 752 -13.51 10.36 -14.24
C LEU A 752 -12.87 11.02 -15.46
N MET A 753 -11.55 10.90 -15.65
CA MET A 753 -10.88 11.34 -16.88
C MET A 753 -11.36 10.54 -18.09
N HIS A 754 -11.51 9.22 -17.95
CA HIS A 754 -12.06 8.38 -19.02
C HIS A 754 -13.51 8.77 -19.37
N GLU A 755 -14.35 8.97 -18.36
CA GLU A 755 -15.74 9.44 -18.53
C GLU A 755 -15.77 10.81 -19.21
N ALA A 756 -14.95 11.77 -18.75
CA ALA A 756 -14.88 13.11 -19.33
C ALA A 756 -14.38 13.11 -20.78
N ALA A 757 -13.33 12.34 -21.07
CA ALA A 757 -12.77 12.23 -22.41
C ALA A 757 -13.76 11.59 -23.39
N THR A 758 -14.43 10.51 -22.96
CA THR A 758 -15.46 9.83 -23.76
C THR A 758 -16.69 10.72 -23.95
N GLY A 759 -17.16 11.38 -22.88
CA GLY A 759 -18.28 12.31 -22.92
C GLY A 759 -18.02 13.49 -23.87
N ALA A 760 -16.80 14.05 -23.85
CA ALA A 760 -16.41 15.12 -24.76
C ALA A 760 -16.37 14.66 -26.23
N VAL A 761 -15.86 13.47 -26.54
CA VAL A 761 -15.91 12.91 -27.90
C VAL A 761 -17.35 12.77 -28.39
N ASN A 762 -18.22 12.21 -27.55
CA ASN A 762 -19.64 12.05 -27.89
C ASN A 762 -20.35 13.40 -28.09
N ALA A 763 -20.04 14.40 -27.26
CA ALA A 763 -20.57 15.75 -27.38
C ALA A 763 -20.19 16.40 -28.71
N ILE A 764 -18.92 16.30 -29.11
CA ILE A 764 -18.42 16.82 -30.39
C ILE A 764 -19.15 16.15 -31.57
N GLN A 765 -19.36 14.83 -31.50
CA GLN A 765 -20.07 14.10 -32.56
C GLN A 765 -21.54 14.54 -32.72
N MET A 766 -22.18 15.01 -31.64
CA MET A 766 -23.57 15.46 -31.61
C MET A 766 -23.80 16.86 -32.20
N GLN A 767 -22.78 17.67 -32.45
CA GLN A 767 -22.96 19.00 -33.05
C GLN A 767 -23.61 18.88 -34.45
N GLU A 768 -24.82 19.37 -34.71
CA GLU A 768 -25.52 19.10 -35.98
C GLU A 768 -24.88 19.73 -37.24
N SER A 769 -23.97 20.71 -37.10
CA SER A 769 -23.56 21.60 -38.19
C SER A 769 -22.04 21.88 -38.33
N SER A 770 -21.17 20.95 -37.92
CA SER A 770 -19.71 21.16 -38.06
C SER A 770 -19.09 20.18 -39.07
N ASP A 771 -18.60 20.69 -40.20
CA ASP A 771 -17.70 19.97 -41.11
C ASP A 771 -16.34 19.63 -40.44
N ARG A 772 -16.13 20.07 -39.18
CA ARG A 772 -14.90 19.96 -38.41
C ARG A 772 -14.97 18.95 -37.26
N LYS A 773 -16.05 18.17 -37.09
CA LYS A 773 -16.18 17.18 -36.00
C LYS A 773 -14.96 16.26 -35.86
N ASP A 774 -14.50 15.73 -36.99
CA ASP A 774 -13.35 14.84 -37.05
C ASP A 774 -12.06 15.55 -36.61
N LEU A 775 -11.91 16.84 -36.94
CA LEU A 775 -10.80 17.68 -36.49
C LEU A 775 -10.91 18.03 -35.00
N ASP A 776 -12.09 18.31 -34.49
CA ASP A 776 -12.31 18.65 -33.08
C ASP A 776 -12.11 17.44 -32.16
N VAL A 777 -12.52 16.23 -32.60
CA VAL A 777 -12.20 14.96 -31.92
C VAL A 777 -10.68 14.74 -31.88
N PHE A 778 -9.98 14.95 -33.00
CA PHE A 778 -8.52 14.85 -33.04
C PHE A 778 -7.86 15.83 -32.05
N ARG A 779 -8.27 17.10 -32.06
CA ARG A 779 -7.74 18.13 -31.16
C ARG A 779 -8.03 17.85 -29.69
N LEU A 780 -9.18 17.28 -29.37
CA LEU A 780 -9.48 16.82 -28.01
C LEU A 780 -8.51 15.72 -27.56
N VAL A 781 -8.23 14.73 -28.42
CA VAL A 781 -7.24 13.67 -28.14
C VAL A 781 -5.84 14.26 -27.94
N VAL A 782 -5.45 15.23 -28.77
CA VAL A 782 -4.19 15.97 -28.60
C VAL A 782 -4.16 16.73 -27.27
N LYS A 783 -5.29 17.29 -26.85
CA LYS A 783 -5.41 17.97 -25.57
C LYS A 783 -5.30 16.99 -24.39
N CYS A 784 -5.84 15.78 -24.51
CA CYS A 784 -5.73 14.73 -23.48
C CYS A 784 -4.28 14.26 -23.26
N LEU A 785 -3.44 14.29 -24.30
CA LEU A 785 -2.00 14.04 -24.15
C LEU A 785 -1.32 15.03 -23.19
N LYS A 786 -1.76 16.29 -23.21
CA LYS A 786 -1.27 17.34 -22.29
C LYS A 786 -1.62 17.05 -20.83
N TYR A 787 -2.63 16.19 -20.61
CA TYR A 787 -3.12 15.76 -19.30
C TYR A 787 -2.61 14.36 -18.90
N GLN A 788 -1.51 13.89 -19.53
CA GLN A 788 -0.95 12.55 -19.32
C GLN A 788 -1.99 11.42 -19.42
N PHE A 789 -3.03 11.63 -20.23
CA PHE A 789 -4.13 10.70 -20.45
C PHE A 789 -4.19 10.34 -21.93
N ALA A 790 -3.51 9.26 -22.29
CA ALA A 790 -3.46 8.81 -23.67
C ALA A 790 -3.34 7.28 -23.77
N PRO A 791 -4.38 6.56 -23.33
CA PRO A 791 -4.46 5.12 -23.60
C PRO A 791 -4.43 4.89 -25.10
N SER A 792 -3.78 3.82 -25.54
CA SER A 792 -3.48 3.56 -26.95
C SER A 792 -4.72 3.55 -27.84
N TYR A 793 -5.87 3.08 -27.34
CA TYR A 793 -7.13 3.09 -28.09
C TYR A 793 -7.64 4.53 -28.34
N PHE A 794 -7.49 5.45 -27.38
CA PHE A 794 -7.98 6.82 -27.49
C PHE A 794 -7.14 7.64 -28.47
N LEU A 795 -5.83 7.37 -28.53
CA LEU A 795 -4.96 7.94 -29.56
C LEU A 795 -5.35 7.48 -30.96
N ARG A 796 -5.73 6.21 -31.14
CA ARG A 796 -6.22 5.70 -32.43
C ARG A 796 -7.53 6.37 -32.84
N ILE A 797 -8.42 6.69 -31.91
CA ILE A 797 -9.64 7.48 -32.19
C ILE A 797 -9.25 8.83 -32.78
N GLY A 798 -8.29 9.53 -32.17
CA GLY A 798 -7.79 10.81 -32.68
C GLY A 798 -7.14 10.69 -34.06
N LEU A 799 -6.23 9.73 -34.25
CA LEU A 799 -5.54 9.52 -35.53
C LEU A 799 -6.52 9.19 -36.67
N LYS A 800 -7.53 8.34 -36.41
CA LYS A 800 -8.59 8.05 -37.38
C LYS A 800 -9.43 9.28 -37.71
N ALA A 801 -9.72 10.12 -36.70
CA ALA A 801 -10.47 11.35 -36.90
C ALA A 801 -9.66 12.35 -37.76
N ALA A 802 -8.38 12.54 -37.49
CA ALA A 802 -7.50 13.35 -38.35
C ALA A 802 -7.42 12.83 -39.80
N GLU A 803 -7.30 11.51 -39.98
CA GLU A 803 -7.29 10.88 -41.29
C GLU A 803 -8.62 11.09 -42.05
N SER A 804 -9.75 10.92 -41.35
CA SER A 804 -11.09 11.14 -41.90
C SER A 804 -11.31 12.60 -42.30
N TRP A 805 -10.90 13.54 -41.45
CA TRP A 805 -10.96 14.97 -41.73
C TRP A 805 -10.13 15.36 -42.97
N ALA A 806 -8.88 14.90 -43.04
CA ALA A 806 -7.98 15.20 -44.15
C ALA A 806 -8.52 14.73 -45.51
N LYS A 807 -9.26 13.61 -45.53
CA LYS A 807 -9.89 13.04 -46.72
C LYS A 807 -11.18 13.78 -47.15
N LYS A 808 -11.88 14.45 -46.22
CA LYS A 808 -13.18 15.09 -46.51
C LYS A 808 -13.02 16.49 -47.09
N VAL A 809 -12.46 17.46 -46.35
CA VAL A 809 -12.10 18.80 -46.82
C VAL A 809 -11.13 19.41 -45.80
N GLY A 810 -9.89 19.72 -46.18
CA GLY A 810 -8.92 20.39 -45.30
C GLY A 810 -8.40 21.67 -45.94
N ALA A 811 -8.76 22.85 -45.42
CA ALA A 811 -8.21 24.12 -45.87
C ALA A 811 -6.68 24.16 -45.64
N LYS A 812 -5.92 24.75 -46.57
CA LYS A 812 -4.44 24.73 -46.57
C LYS A 812 -3.81 25.26 -45.26
N HIS A 813 -4.42 26.25 -44.63
CA HIS A 813 -3.96 26.80 -43.34
C HIS A 813 -4.18 25.83 -42.16
N GLU A 814 -5.23 25.02 -42.17
CA GLU A 814 -5.58 24.12 -41.07
C GLU A 814 -4.72 22.85 -41.09
N ARG A 815 -4.30 22.41 -42.28
CA ARG A 815 -3.37 21.29 -42.44
C ARG A 815 -2.03 21.53 -41.74
N ASN A 816 -1.51 22.76 -41.82
CA ASN A 816 -0.29 23.15 -41.11
C ASN A 816 -0.46 23.02 -39.58
N SER A 817 -1.57 23.54 -39.04
CA SER A 817 -1.89 23.44 -37.60
C SER A 817 -2.07 21.99 -37.14
N VAL A 818 -2.75 21.15 -37.93
CA VAL A 818 -2.96 19.73 -37.60
C VAL A 818 -1.65 18.95 -37.69
N SER A 819 -0.77 19.31 -38.62
CA SER A 819 0.58 18.75 -38.69
C SER A 819 1.39 19.08 -37.43
N ASP A 820 1.30 20.30 -36.90
CA ASP A 820 1.96 20.68 -35.64
C ASP A 820 1.40 19.91 -34.43
N GLU A 821 0.11 19.60 -34.44
CA GLU A 821 -0.56 18.80 -33.41
C GLU A 821 -0.22 17.31 -33.51
N LEU A 822 -0.14 16.76 -34.72
CA LEU A 822 0.39 15.40 -34.97
C LEU A 822 1.84 15.29 -34.54
N LEU A 823 2.63 16.36 -34.69
CA LEU A 823 3.99 16.42 -34.17
C LEU A 823 4.01 16.37 -32.62
N GLN A 824 2.99 16.90 -31.93
CA GLN A 824 2.86 16.76 -30.48
C GLN A 824 2.55 15.31 -30.09
N ILE A 825 1.65 14.63 -30.81
CA ILE A 825 1.41 13.19 -30.61
C ILE A 825 2.73 12.44 -30.83
N LYS A 826 3.42 12.71 -31.93
CA LYS A 826 4.71 12.14 -32.27
C LYS A 826 5.73 12.31 -31.13
N ARG A 827 5.86 13.53 -30.57
CA ARG A 827 6.73 13.82 -29.43
C ARG A 827 6.32 13.04 -28.17
N TYR A 828 5.03 12.95 -27.88
CA TYR A 828 4.55 12.17 -26.74
C TYR A 828 4.86 10.68 -26.90
N LEU A 829 4.61 10.11 -28.08
CA LEU A 829 4.95 8.73 -28.39
C LEU A 829 6.46 8.47 -28.30
N ALA A 830 7.27 9.48 -28.61
CA ALA A 830 8.74 9.42 -28.52
C ALA A 830 9.28 9.56 -27.09
N ALA A 831 8.52 10.21 -26.19
CA ALA A 831 8.91 10.44 -24.80
C ALA A 831 8.63 9.24 -23.87
N GLN A 832 7.90 8.22 -24.34
CA GLN A 832 7.72 6.97 -23.60
C GLN A 832 8.95 6.08 -23.84
N PRO A 833 9.70 5.67 -22.79
CA PRO A 833 11.08 5.19 -22.96
C PRO A 833 11.22 3.98 -23.87
N TYR A 834 10.17 3.16 -24.02
CA TYR A 834 10.12 2.07 -24.97
C TYR A 834 8.68 1.84 -25.45
N GLN A 835 8.52 1.61 -26.75
CA GLN A 835 7.32 1.18 -27.48
C GLN A 835 6.20 2.19 -27.67
N ARG A 836 6.15 2.79 -28.87
CA ARG A 836 4.91 2.97 -29.67
C ARG A 836 5.23 3.06 -31.18
N THR A 837 6.25 2.36 -31.69
CA THR A 837 6.73 2.51 -33.09
C THR A 837 5.61 2.37 -34.13
N ARG A 838 4.63 1.48 -33.91
CA ARG A 838 3.49 1.31 -34.82
C ARG A 838 2.45 2.42 -34.71
N LEU A 839 2.18 2.93 -33.51
CA LEU A 839 1.34 4.12 -33.33
C LEU A 839 2.03 5.38 -33.89
N MET A 840 3.37 5.41 -33.80
CA MET A 840 4.23 6.42 -34.40
C MET A 840 4.15 6.36 -35.93
N ALA A 841 4.23 5.16 -36.52
CA ALA A 841 4.06 4.96 -37.95
C ALA A 841 2.64 5.29 -38.42
N GLU A 842 1.61 4.96 -37.63
CA GLU A 842 0.23 5.37 -37.88
C GLU A 842 0.10 6.91 -37.84
N CYS A 843 0.72 7.56 -36.85
CA CYS A 843 0.80 9.02 -36.77
C CYS A 843 1.51 9.63 -37.98
N ASP A 844 2.63 9.05 -38.42
CA ASP A 844 3.38 9.51 -39.60
C ASP A 844 2.61 9.32 -40.90
N ARG A 845 1.90 8.20 -41.06
CA ARG A 845 1.00 7.95 -42.19
C ARG A 845 -0.10 9.01 -42.24
N VAL A 846 -0.76 9.26 -41.11
CA VAL A 846 -1.81 10.28 -41.02
C VAL A 846 -1.25 11.68 -41.27
N THR A 847 -0.03 11.98 -40.80
CA THR A 847 0.66 13.26 -41.08
C THR A 847 0.86 13.47 -42.58
N LYS A 848 1.26 12.44 -43.33
CA LYS A 848 1.37 12.51 -44.80
C LYS A 848 0.02 12.80 -45.45
N ILE A 849 -1.02 12.06 -45.06
CA ILE A 849 -2.38 12.26 -45.59
C ILE A 849 -2.90 13.69 -45.30
N VAL A 850 -2.59 14.24 -44.13
CA VAL A 850 -2.97 15.62 -43.75
C VAL A 850 -2.22 16.65 -44.61
N MET A 851 -0.93 16.46 -44.85
CA MET A 851 -0.11 17.41 -45.60
C MET A 851 -0.41 17.40 -47.11
N GLY A 852 -0.97 16.31 -47.64
CA GLY A 852 -1.30 16.13 -49.06
C GLY A 852 -0.30 15.21 -49.74
#